data_AF-A0A5J4VFV2-F1
#
_entry.id   AF-A0A5J4VFV2-F1
#
_cell.length_a   1.000
_cell.length_b   1.000
_cell.length_c   1.000
_cell.angle_alpha   90.00
_cell.angle_beta   90.00
_cell.angle_gamma   90.00
#
_symmetry.space_group_name_H-M   'P 1'
#
loop_
_entity.id
_entity.type
_entity.pdbx_description
1 polymer ?
#
loop_
_entity_poly.entity_id
_entity_poly.type
_entity_poly.pdbx_seq_one_letter_code
_entity_poly.pdbx_strand_id
1 'polypeptide(L)'
;MLCLIIDQEQRQFHSSLDLQTLQAEQCRVETIQSPAGQVDSRVQNGGLYQNDRHAFEIGCLLAMKISLLLCFIIVFSENYSQQLPASSTIHTSACTIPLESNHKPPYKSSNTPCIYTVGVNTSSSNHQKTIQAVLNQECTDGYDITIRDYNHSESILVDQSLTAPAIIKGGFKSNAQLIHSTDTKTNYQSLTITSCLFNGVDIESYEYKMIDAPNIDMLIVTDCIFQNVVTLEQRLISCISNKNKAGFIFENTTFTNITIKNQHGFGTLVVFLNGTEQKLTINKCIFSNCSNADLVSDGGTIYLASPNQSVDGNEIIITNNKFINNTGYQTGGIYSFWNEVKCNFSNNEFIGNSKFGSDQEGCDARLTWQNQTKSLTEDEVKQKVIYLFEGSTSKYWSSVSYLYTIRLKDIISGHVDLDISVDYCKSKEDLTSECICYEYYTLYPVKQCVKEQLCITDLGNQTASNCPYCPCLSTGDPRANKACPAYCDKGNITTQCVCDTNKEGFTVAQCMLEKECKFDLANQSTSDCPCLSTADPRANRTCPGYCIRGYTQYNCTCDSQLPSYPIDQCLKEKNCSFDLDNQTVANCPCLATGDPRAGDTCPSYCIKGYVTSDCVCDFYIPDYTVAQCQKEKACKYNLINQTSMDCPCLNTSDPRAGKACPEYCVKGKVTSECIVLVNQQEILEQEHNVIHIV
;
A
#
# COMPACT_ATOMS: atom_id res chain seq x y z
N MET A 1 -36.33 -69.04 -18.27
CA MET A 1 -35.77 -67.98 -17.39
C MET A 1 -36.75 -66.81 -17.48
N LEU A 2 -37.92 -66.82 -16.83
CA LEU A 2 -38.20 -66.72 -15.37
C LEU A 2 -37.36 -65.59 -14.75
N CYS A 3 -37.88 -64.53 -14.11
CA CYS A 3 -39.13 -64.21 -13.39
C CYS A 3 -39.24 -62.66 -13.32
N LEU A 4 -40.36 -61.94 -13.56
CA LEU A 4 -41.53 -61.65 -12.71
C LEU A 4 -41.28 -61.61 -11.19
N ILE A 5 -41.58 -60.47 -10.53
CA ILE A 5 -42.40 -60.39 -9.30
C ILE A 5 -42.72 -58.91 -8.98
N ILE A 6 -44.00 -58.73 -8.61
CA ILE A 6 -44.73 -57.58 -8.09
C ILE A 6 -44.49 -57.50 -6.57
N ASP A 7 -44.47 -56.31 -5.94
CA ASP A 7 -45.30 -56.15 -4.73
C ASP A 7 -45.65 -54.70 -4.36
N GLN A 8 -46.92 -54.56 -3.97
CA GLN A 8 -47.51 -53.43 -3.25
C GLN A 8 -47.16 -53.57 -1.76
N GLU A 9 -46.98 -52.46 -1.05
CA GLU A 9 -47.44 -52.39 0.34
C GLU A 9 -48.04 -51.02 0.65
N GLN A 10 -49.33 -51.04 0.98
CA GLN A 10 -49.97 -50.02 1.80
C GLN A 10 -49.45 -50.12 3.24
N ARG A 11 -49.30 -48.97 3.92
CA ARG A 11 -49.46 -48.93 5.37
C ARG A 11 -50.09 -47.62 5.82
N GLN A 12 -51.27 -47.75 6.42
CA GLN A 12 -51.97 -46.75 7.22
C GLN A 12 -51.10 -46.31 8.40
N PHE A 13 -51.18 -45.03 8.79
CA PHE A 13 -51.08 -44.65 10.20
C PHE A 13 -52.10 -43.54 10.52
N HIS A 14 -52.97 -43.86 11.47
CA HIS A 14 -53.92 -42.97 12.14
C HIS A 14 -53.21 -42.16 13.23
N SER A 15 -53.74 -40.94 13.46
CA SER A 15 -53.82 -40.19 14.73
C SER A 15 -52.53 -39.90 15.52
N SER A 16 -52.24 -38.63 15.75
CA SER A 16 -52.76 -37.92 16.94
C SER A 16 -52.46 -36.42 16.82
N LEU A 17 -53.48 -35.62 17.12
CA LEU A 17 -53.37 -34.19 17.35
C LEU A 17 -53.13 -34.06 18.86
N ASP A 18 -51.93 -33.70 19.27
CA ASP A 18 -51.63 -33.36 20.67
C ASP A 18 -51.15 -31.92 20.75
N LEU A 19 -51.98 -31.11 21.39
CA LEU A 19 -51.83 -29.67 21.58
C LEU A 19 -51.48 -29.46 23.05
N GLN A 20 -50.18 -29.43 23.42
CA GLN A 20 -49.78 -28.98 24.76
C GLN A 20 -48.46 -28.20 24.76
N THR A 21 -48.55 -27.02 25.39
CA THR A 21 -47.52 -26.30 26.17
C THR A 21 -46.25 -25.80 25.48
N LEU A 22 -46.23 -24.50 25.16
CA LEU A 22 -45.03 -23.67 25.15
C LEU A 22 -45.00 -22.85 26.44
N GLN A 23 -44.15 -23.25 27.37
CA GLN A 23 -43.72 -22.42 28.49
C GLN A 23 -42.75 -21.36 27.98
N ALA A 24 -42.94 -20.12 28.46
CA ALA A 24 -42.05 -19.01 28.24
C ALA A 24 -40.75 -19.22 29.01
N GLU A 25 -39.62 -19.36 28.30
CA GLU A 25 -38.30 -19.24 28.88
C GLU A 25 -37.82 -17.79 28.78
N GLN A 26 -37.48 -17.26 29.94
CA GLN A 26 -37.16 -15.88 30.24
C GLN A 26 -35.65 -15.69 30.02
N CYS A 27 -35.25 -14.98 28.97
CA CYS A 27 -33.84 -14.61 28.78
C CYS A 27 -33.40 -13.60 29.85
N ARG A 28 -32.53 -14.08 30.74
CA ARG A 28 -31.84 -13.33 31.78
C ARG A 28 -30.58 -12.70 31.16
N VAL A 29 -30.56 -11.37 31.02
CA VAL A 29 -29.37 -10.62 30.62
C VAL A 29 -28.51 -10.39 31.85
N GLU A 30 -27.38 -11.08 31.95
CA GLU A 30 -26.34 -10.78 32.93
C GLU A 30 -25.53 -9.56 32.47
N THR A 31 -25.50 -8.55 33.32
CA THR A 31 -24.71 -7.32 33.10
C THR A 31 -23.32 -7.55 33.70
N ILE A 32 -22.30 -7.65 32.85
CA ILE A 32 -20.90 -7.71 33.28
C ILE A 32 -20.43 -6.29 33.58
N GLN A 33 -20.18 -6.00 34.86
CA GLN A 33 -19.43 -4.82 35.30
C GLN A 33 -17.92 -5.09 35.19
N SER A 34 -17.18 -4.11 34.68
CA SER A 34 -15.72 -4.01 34.88
C SER A 34 -15.27 -2.55 34.85
N PRO A 35 -14.11 -2.23 35.46
CA PRO A 35 -14.05 -1.18 36.47
C PRO A 35 -13.57 0.18 35.95
N ALA A 36 -13.93 1.19 36.72
CA ALA A 36 -13.55 2.58 36.56
C ALA A 36 -12.05 2.81 36.71
N GLY A 37 -11.46 3.57 35.77
CA GLY A 37 -10.17 4.23 35.89
C GLY A 37 -10.31 5.71 35.54
N GLN A 38 -10.01 6.57 36.51
CA GLN A 38 -10.06 8.04 36.44
C GLN A 38 -9.16 8.62 35.34
N VAL A 39 -9.69 9.56 34.56
CA VAL A 39 -8.87 10.64 33.95
C VAL A 39 -9.59 11.98 34.11
N ASP A 40 -8.78 12.95 34.51
CA ASP A 40 -9.09 14.30 34.91
C ASP A 40 -9.59 15.20 33.76
N SER A 41 -10.24 16.26 34.21
CA SER A 41 -11.05 17.28 33.57
C SER A 41 -10.39 18.21 32.54
N ARG A 42 -11.22 18.60 31.55
CA ARG A 42 -11.49 19.97 31.03
C ARG A 42 -11.55 19.99 29.50
N VAL A 43 -12.75 20.21 28.95
CA VAL A 43 -13.17 21.42 28.20
C VAL A 43 -14.66 21.26 27.91
N GLN A 44 -15.46 22.22 28.36
CA GLN A 44 -16.86 22.39 28.00
C GLN A 44 -16.96 22.96 26.58
N ASN A 45 -17.82 22.39 25.74
CA ASN A 45 -18.79 23.16 24.95
C ASN A 45 -19.86 22.24 24.35
N GLY A 46 -21.09 22.76 24.32
CA GLY A 46 -22.33 22.00 24.19
C GLY A 46 -22.72 21.62 22.76
N GLY A 47 -23.73 20.76 22.68
CA GLY A 47 -24.37 20.34 21.44
C GLY A 47 -25.27 19.13 21.65
N LEU A 48 -26.54 19.38 21.99
CA LEU A 48 -27.62 18.39 22.07
C LEU A 48 -27.75 17.58 20.78
N TYR A 49 -27.81 16.24 20.85
CA TYR A 49 -28.66 15.36 20.01
C TYR A 49 -28.53 13.91 20.54
N GLN A 50 -29.48 13.49 21.37
CA GLN A 50 -29.70 12.08 21.72
C GLN A 50 -31.20 11.86 21.91
N ASN A 51 -31.86 11.36 20.86
CA ASN A 51 -33.17 10.71 20.92
C ASN A 51 -33.45 10.03 19.57
N ASP A 52 -32.83 8.89 19.29
CA ASP A 52 -33.15 8.09 18.08
C ASP A 52 -33.02 6.57 18.25
N ARG A 53 -32.96 6.05 19.49
CA ARG A 53 -32.98 4.59 19.71
C ARG A 53 -34.38 3.98 19.88
N HIS A 54 -35.42 4.79 20.12
CA HIS A 54 -36.78 4.26 20.30
C HIS A 54 -37.63 4.23 19.01
N ALA A 55 -37.24 4.94 17.94
CA ALA A 55 -37.96 4.91 16.66
C ALA A 55 -37.69 3.62 15.85
N PHE A 56 -36.51 3.01 16.04
CA PHE A 56 -36.08 1.84 15.24
C PHE A 56 -36.77 0.53 15.66
N GLU A 57 -37.11 0.36 16.94
CA GLU A 57 -37.82 -0.84 17.41
C GLU A 57 -39.31 -0.85 17.03
N ILE A 58 -39.94 0.33 16.93
CA ILE A 58 -41.37 0.44 16.57
C ILE A 58 -41.59 0.21 15.06
N GLY A 59 -40.62 0.58 14.21
CA GLY A 59 -40.67 0.36 12.76
C GLY A 59 -40.65 -1.13 12.36
N CYS A 60 -39.76 -1.93 12.97
CA CYS A 60 -39.68 -3.37 12.69
C CYS A 60 -40.93 -4.14 13.11
N LEU A 61 -41.57 -3.76 14.23
CA LEU A 61 -42.79 -4.39 14.73
C LEU A 61 -44.02 -4.07 13.85
N LEU A 62 -44.05 -2.93 13.16
CA LEU A 62 -45.15 -2.54 12.27
C LEU A 62 -45.04 -3.24 10.90
N ALA A 63 -43.83 -3.35 10.35
CA ALA A 63 -43.58 -4.05 9.09
C ALA A 63 -43.92 -5.56 9.19
N MET A 64 -43.59 -6.18 10.32
CA MET A 64 -43.85 -7.61 10.56
C MET A 64 -45.35 -7.90 10.73
N LYS A 65 -46.14 -6.96 11.27
CA LYS A 65 -47.61 -7.09 11.40
C LYS A 65 -48.34 -6.90 10.08
N ILE A 66 -47.86 -6.02 9.19
CA ILE A 66 -48.47 -5.81 7.87
C ILE A 66 -48.23 -7.03 6.97
N SER A 67 -47.06 -7.67 7.07
CA SER A 67 -46.77 -8.90 6.33
C SER A 67 -47.63 -10.09 6.77
N LEU A 68 -47.97 -10.18 8.06
CA LEU A 68 -48.87 -11.21 8.59
C LEU A 68 -50.34 -10.98 8.19
N LEU A 69 -50.78 -9.72 8.05
CA LEU A 69 -52.14 -9.38 7.66
C LEU A 69 -52.43 -9.71 6.18
N LEU A 70 -51.43 -9.57 5.30
CA LEU A 70 -51.54 -9.93 3.88
C LEU A 70 -51.64 -11.45 3.65
N CYS A 71 -51.06 -12.28 4.52
CA CYS A 71 -51.19 -13.74 4.44
C CYS A 71 -52.58 -14.26 4.83
N PHE A 72 -53.32 -13.56 5.70
CA PHE A 72 -54.67 -13.99 6.12
C PHE A 72 -55.77 -13.71 5.08
N ILE A 73 -55.55 -12.76 4.16
CA ILE A 73 -56.53 -12.41 3.12
C ILE A 73 -56.58 -13.48 2.00
N ILE A 74 -55.52 -14.28 1.82
CA ILE A 74 -55.43 -15.30 0.77
C ILE A 74 -56.14 -16.62 1.16
N VAL A 75 -56.42 -16.86 2.45
CA VAL A 75 -57.01 -18.13 2.93
C VAL A 75 -58.56 -18.18 2.81
N PHE A 76 -59.23 -17.08 2.41
CA PHE A 76 -60.71 -17.02 2.37
C PHE A 76 -61.36 -16.95 0.97
N SER A 77 -60.63 -17.14 -0.13
CA SER A 77 -61.23 -17.07 -1.49
C SER A 77 -61.56 -18.39 -2.17
N GLU A 78 -61.36 -19.56 -1.54
CA GLU A 78 -61.70 -20.85 -2.15
C GLU A 78 -62.90 -21.51 -1.47
N ASN A 79 -64.10 -21.15 -1.92
CA ASN A 79 -65.27 -22.04 -1.86
C ASN A 79 -66.40 -21.52 -2.77
N TYR A 80 -66.27 -21.75 -4.08
CA TYR A 80 -67.41 -21.78 -5.00
C TYR A 80 -67.16 -22.85 -6.06
N SER A 81 -67.57 -24.08 -5.77
CA SER A 81 -67.79 -25.12 -6.79
C SER A 81 -69.22 -25.00 -7.31
N GLN A 82 -69.39 -24.73 -8.61
CA GLN A 82 -70.65 -24.98 -9.32
C GLN A 82 -70.43 -26.06 -10.38
N GLN A 83 -71.23 -27.13 -10.26
CA GLN A 83 -71.43 -28.19 -11.25
C GLN A 83 -72.09 -27.63 -12.52
N LEU A 84 -71.80 -28.26 -13.68
CA LEU A 84 -72.71 -28.43 -14.84
C LEU A 84 -72.06 -29.46 -15.81
N PRO A 85 -72.81 -30.05 -16.77
CA PRO A 85 -72.94 -31.50 -16.88
C PRO A 85 -72.32 -32.08 -18.17
N ALA A 86 -72.36 -33.40 -18.25
CA ALA A 86 -71.82 -34.21 -19.32
C ALA A 86 -72.62 -34.17 -20.64
N SER A 87 -71.87 -34.44 -21.71
CA SER A 87 -72.22 -35.17 -22.93
C SER A 87 -72.77 -34.40 -24.15
N SER A 88 -72.00 -34.40 -25.23
CA SER A 88 -72.46 -34.76 -26.59
C SER A 88 -71.25 -35.03 -27.50
N THR A 89 -71.09 -36.28 -27.94
CA THR A 89 -71.39 -36.82 -29.28
C THR A 89 -70.37 -36.44 -30.36
N ILE A 90 -69.46 -37.38 -30.61
CA ILE A 90 -68.48 -37.37 -31.71
C ILE A 90 -69.22 -37.68 -33.01
N HIS A 91 -69.26 -36.71 -33.93
CA HIS A 91 -69.59 -36.96 -35.34
C HIS A 91 -68.29 -37.10 -36.13
N THR A 92 -68.01 -38.33 -36.55
CA THR A 92 -67.03 -38.64 -37.59
C THR A 92 -67.63 -38.31 -38.96
N SER A 93 -67.02 -37.36 -39.67
CA SER A 93 -67.28 -37.13 -41.09
C SER A 93 -65.98 -37.34 -41.87
N ALA A 94 -66.02 -38.34 -42.75
CA ALA A 94 -64.97 -38.64 -43.71
C ALA A 94 -64.89 -37.52 -44.75
N CYS A 95 -63.72 -36.89 -44.88
CA CYS A 95 -63.46 -35.94 -45.96
C CYS A 95 -62.69 -36.65 -47.08
N THR A 96 -63.42 -36.89 -48.16
CA THR A 96 -62.95 -37.37 -49.46
C THR A 96 -62.13 -36.28 -50.14
N ILE A 97 -60.96 -36.64 -50.64
CA ILE A 97 -60.10 -35.82 -51.50
C ILE A 97 -60.82 -35.56 -52.84
N PRO A 98 -60.80 -34.32 -53.37
CA PRO A 98 -60.84 -34.12 -54.81
C PRO A 98 -59.56 -33.43 -55.33
N LEU A 99 -59.07 -34.09 -56.38
CA LEU A 99 -58.17 -33.67 -57.45
C LEU A 99 -57.88 -32.18 -57.64
N GLU A 100 -56.61 -31.94 -57.96
CA GLU A 100 -56.00 -30.75 -58.55
C GLU A 100 -56.89 -30.01 -59.55
N SER A 101 -57.05 -28.70 -59.30
CA SER A 101 -57.42 -27.72 -60.30
C SER A 101 -56.42 -26.56 -60.23
N ASN A 102 -55.63 -26.40 -61.29
CA ASN A 102 -54.69 -25.30 -61.51
C ASN A 102 -55.43 -23.98 -61.74
N HIS A 103 -55.98 -23.41 -60.68
CA HIS A 103 -56.39 -22.00 -60.63
C HIS A 103 -55.87 -21.39 -59.35
N LYS A 104 -54.70 -20.77 -59.46
CA LYS A 104 -54.10 -19.89 -58.46
C LYS A 104 -55.01 -18.65 -58.33
N PRO A 105 -55.79 -18.49 -57.26
CA PRO A 105 -56.39 -17.20 -56.98
C PRO A 105 -55.25 -16.25 -56.61
N PRO A 106 -55.30 -14.96 -56.96
CA PRO A 106 -54.36 -14.01 -56.41
C PRO A 106 -54.75 -13.77 -54.95
N TYR A 107 -54.34 -14.67 -54.04
CA TYR A 107 -54.22 -14.30 -52.64
C TYR A 107 -53.08 -13.29 -52.54
N LYS A 108 -53.42 -12.01 -52.71
CA LYS A 108 -52.69 -10.95 -52.03
C LYS A 108 -53.10 -11.04 -50.56
N SER A 109 -52.37 -11.83 -49.76
CA SER A 109 -52.28 -11.57 -48.33
C SER A 109 -51.44 -10.30 -48.16
N SER A 110 -52.02 -9.16 -48.50
CA SER A 110 -51.42 -7.87 -48.24
C SER A 110 -51.73 -7.54 -46.79
N ASN A 111 -51.05 -8.22 -45.86
CA ASN A 111 -51.02 -7.85 -44.44
C ASN A 111 -50.21 -6.54 -44.33
N THR A 112 -50.71 -5.48 -44.94
CA THR A 112 -50.03 -4.20 -45.02
C THR A 112 -50.59 -3.31 -43.93
N PRO A 113 -49.80 -2.95 -42.92
CA PRO A 113 -50.28 -2.09 -41.84
C PRO A 113 -50.77 -0.76 -42.39
N CYS A 114 -51.72 -0.14 -41.71
CA CYS A 114 -52.19 1.19 -42.03
C CYS A 114 -51.10 2.21 -41.71
N ILE A 115 -50.66 2.95 -42.73
CA ILE A 115 -49.58 3.92 -42.61
C ILE A 115 -50.15 5.31 -42.32
N TYR A 116 -49.77 5.88 -41.19
CA TYR A 116 -50.21 7.19 -40.75
C TYR A 116 -49.03 8.11 -40.44
N THR A 117 -49.25 9.41 -40.63
CA THR A 117 -48.36 10.47 -40.14
C THR A 117 -49.09 11.31 -39.11
N VAL A 118 -48.41 11.74 -38.06
CA VAL A 118 -48.98 12.63 -37.03
C VAL A 118 -48.28 13.97 -37.09
N GLY A 119 -49.05 15.07 -37.21
CA GLY A 119 -48.49 16.41 -37.07
C GLY A 119 -49.44 17.61 -37.06
N VAL A 120 -48.90 18.79 -36.72
CA VAL A 120 -49.68 20.00 -36.35
C VAL A 120 -50.57 20.56 -37.47
N ASN A 121 -50.22 20.35 -38.74
CA ASN A 121 -50.64 21.28 -39.79
C ASN A 121 -51.96 20.97 -40.50
N THR A 122 -52.43 19.72 -40.65
CA THR A 122 -53.76 19.43 -41.25
C THR A 122 -54.18 17.96 -41.11
N SER A 123 -55.38 17.66 -40.61
CA SER A 123 -55.94 16.30 -40.66
C SER A 123 -56.31 15.89 -42.10
N SER A 124 -55.81 14.75 -42.58
CA SER A 124 -56.22 14.06 -43.82
C SER A 124 -56.41 12.57 -43.53
N SER A 125 -56.86 11.74 -44.48
CA SER A 125 -57.07 10.30 -44.22
C SER A 125 -55.82 9.62 -43.65
N ASN A 126 -54.62 10.01 -44.10
CA ASN A 126 -53.36 9.40 -43.67
C ASN A 126 -52.49 10.36 -42.81
N HIS A 127 -53.08 11.47 -42.36
CA HIS A 127 -52.41 12.45 -41.50
C HIS A 127 -53.33 12.87 -40.35
N GLN A 128 -52.94 12.65 -39.11
CA GLN A 128 -53.73 13.02 -37.95
C GLN A 128 -52.99 14.03 -37.08
N LYS A 129 -53.72 14.75 -36.22
CA LYS A 129 -53.11 15.71 -35.29
C LYS A 129 -52.50 15.05 -34.04
N THR A 130 -52.99 13.86 -33.69
CA THR A 130 -52.65 13.13 -32.46
C THR A 130 -52.50 11.64 -32.80
N ILE A 131 -51.63 10.90 -32.11
CA ILE A 131 -51.57 9.43 -32.24
C ILE A 131 -52.89 8.84 -31.75
N GLN A 132 -53.53 9.42 -30.75
CA GLN A 132 -54.87 8.97 -30.33
C GLN A 132 -55.88 8.99 -31.48
N ALA A 133 -55.87 10.04 -32.32
CA ALA A 133 -56.75 10.12 -33.48
C ALA A 133 -56.41 9.07 -34.55
N VAL A 134 -55.15 8.61 -34.64
CA VAL A 134 -54.76 7.47 -35.48
C VAL A 134 -55.29 6.17 -34.90
N LEU A 135 -55.07 5.92 -33.61
CA LEU A 135 -55.46 4.69 -32.93
C LEU A 135 -56.98 4.52 -32.84
N ASN A 136 -57.75 5.61 -32.95
CA ASN A 136 -59.21 5.59 -33.02
C ASN A 136 -59.75 5.22 -34.43
N GLN A 137 -58.90 5.09 -35.46
CA GLN A 137 -59.33 4.63 -36.78
C GLN A 137 -59.34 3.11 -36.85
N GLU A 138 -60.21 2.52 -37.65
CA GLU A 138 -60.20 1.06 -37.84
C GLU A 138 -59.00 0.64 -38.70
N CYS A 139 -58.16 -0.27 -38.17
CA CYS A 139 -57.13 -0.96 -38.93
C CYS A 139 -57.03 -2.44 -38.55
N THR A 140 -57.15 -3.32 -39.55
CA THR A 140 -57.16 -4.78 -39.36
C THR A 140 -55.76 -5.38 -39.22
N ASP A 141 -54.76 -4.77 -39.87
CA ASP A 141 -53.41 -5.35 -40.06
C ASP A 141 -52.30 -4.62 -39.27
N GLY A 142 -52.69 -3.65 -38.44
CA GLY A 142 -51.82 -2.95 -37.51
C GLY A 142 -51.45 -1.54 -37.97
N TYR A 143 -50.86 -0.75 -37.09
CA TYR A 143 -50.56 0.65 -37.33
C TYR A 143 -49.06 0.87 -37.52
N ASP A 144 -48.69 1.65 -38.52
CA ASP A 144 -47.34 2.22 -38.69
C ASP A 144 -47.45 3.74 -38.64
N ILE A 145 -47.14 4.31 -37.47
CA ILE A 145 -47.39 5.72 -37.15
C ILE A 145 -46.07 6.47 -37.11
N THR A 146 -45.91 7.48 -37.97
CA THR A 146 -44.73 8.36 -37.98
C THR A 146 -45.06 9.75 -37.47
N ILE A 147 -44.47 10.15 -36.33
CA ILE A 147 -44.63 11.51 -35.77
C ILE A 147 -43.72 12.47 -36.55
N ARG A 148 -44.30 13.52 -37.15
CA ARG A 148 -43.57 14.55 -37.92
C ARG A 148 -43.33 15.84 -37.14
N ASP A 149 -43.95 16.00 -35.99
CA ASP A 149 -43.81 17.20 -35.18
C ASP A 149 -42.43 17.36 -34.57
N TYR A 150 -41.99 18.61 -34.47
CA TYR A 150 -40.76 18.97 -33.74
C TYR A 150 -40.96 18.94 -32.22
N ASN A 151 -42.18 19.14 -31.73
CA ASN A 151 -42.56 18.94 -30.33
C ASN A 151 -43.95 18.31 -30.32
N HIS A 152 -44.09 17.12 -29.75
CA HIS A 152 -45.35 16.41 -29.69
C HIS A 152 -45.66 15.99 -28.25
N SER A 153 -46.77 16.45 -27.71
CA SER A 153 -47.19 16.10 -26.35
C SER A 153 -48.64 15.66 -26.40
N GLU A 154 -48.89 14.43 -25.99
CA GLU A 154 -50.23 13.88 -25.88
C GLU A 154 -50.24 12.69 -24.94
N SER A 155 -51.35 12.46 -24.24
CA SER A 155 -51.55 11.22 -23.51
C SER A 155 -52.16 10.19 -24.45
N ILE A 156 -51.41 9.14 -24.80
CA ILE A 156 -51.89 8.11 -25.70
C ILE A 156 -52.50 6.98 -24.91
N LEU A 157 -53.81 6.80 -25.05
CA LEU A 157 -54.50 5.58 -24.67
C LEU A 157 -54.57 4.63 -25.86
N VAL A 158 -53.77 3.57 -25.80
CA VAL A 158 -53.96 2.42 -26.68
C VAL A 158 -55.10 1.62 -26.04
N ASP A 159 -56.33 1.51 -26.59
CA ASP A 159 -57.52 0.86 -25.97
C ASP A 159 -58.15 -0.35 -26.73
N GLN A 160 -58.52 -1.39 -25.96
CA GLN A 160 -59.42 -2.57 -26.01
C GLN A 160 -59.81 -3.40 -27.26
N SER A 161 -59.60 -3.01 -28.52
CA SER A 161 -60.05 -3.87 -29.64
C SER A 161 -59.07 -4.03 -30.80
N LEU A 162 -57.86 -3.49 -30.64
CA LEU A 162 -56.81 -3.68 -31.62
C LEU A 162 -56.31 -5.12 -31.55
N THR A 163 -56.90 -6.00 -32.36
CA THR A 163 -56.30 -7.31 -32.69
C THR A 163 -54.96 -7.16 -33.41
N ALA A 164 -54.54 -5.93 -33.71
CA ALA A 164 -53.47 -5.61 -34.61
C ALA A 164 -52.36 -4.79 -33.90
N PRO A 165 -51.09 -5.07 -34.19
CA PRO A 165 -49.94 -4.43 -33.55
C PRO A 165 -49.85 -2.93 -33.87
N ALA A 166 -49.29 -2.13 -32.96
CA ALA A 166 -48.99 -0.71 -33.21
C ALA A 166 -47.49 -0.45 -33.17
N ILE A 167 -46.97 0.21 -34.19
CA ILE A 167 -45.59 0.70 -34.29
C ILE A 167 -45.62 2.22 -34.28
N ILE A 168 -44.99 2.83 -33.28
CA ILE A 168 -44.83 4.28 -33.17
C ILE A 168 -43.37 4.63 -33.45
N LYS A 169 -43.15 5.44 -34.49
CA LYS A 169 -41.83 5.90 -34.95
C LYS A 169 -41.70 7.42 -34.78
N GLY A 170 -40.60 7.85 -34.18
CA GLY A 170 -40.18 9.25 -34.25
C GLY A 170 -39.66 9.60 -35.65
N GLY A 171 -40.20 10.63 -36.30
CA GLY A 171 -39.71 11.14 -37.58
C GLY A 171 -38.55 12.13 -37.45
N PHE A 172 -38.40 12.76 -36.28
CA PHE A 172 -37.30 13.64 -35.89
C PHE A 172 -36.99 13.38 -34.40
N LYS A 173 -35.72 13.46 -33.96
CA LYS A 173 -35.33 13.37 -32.53
C LYS A 173 -35.94 14.57 -31.78
N SER A 174 -37.17 14.43 -31.32
CA SER A 174 -38.05 15.52 -30.89
C SER A 174 -38.80 15.07 -29.63
N ASN A 175 -39.12 16.02 -28.74
CA ASN A 175 -39.66 15.76 -27.40
C ASN A 175 -41.07 15.15 -27.49
N ALA A 176 -41.18 13.83 -27.34
CA ALA A 176 -42.43 13.11 -27.14
C ALA A 176 -42.73 13.00 -25.63
N GLN A 177 -43.99 13.18 -25.23
CA GLN A 177 -44.43 12.87 -23.87
C GLN A 177 -45.69 12.03 -23.89
N LEU A 178 -45.68 11.02 -22.99
CA LEU A 178 -46.78 10.23 -22.41
C LEU A 178 -47.47 9.14 -23.26
N ILE A 179 -47.13 7.87 -23.01
CA ILE A 179 -47.94 6.71 -23.44
C ILE A 179 -48.55 6.08 -22.18
N HIS A 180 -49.88 6.16 -22.03
CA HIS A 180 -50.60 5.65 -20.87
C HIS A 180 -51.60 4.57 -21.32
N SER A 181 -51.24 3.29 -21.14
CA SER A 181 -52.18 2.18 -21.37
C SER A 181 -52.97 1.93 -20.09
N THR A 182 -54.23 2.39 -20.02
CA THR A 182 -55.02 2.31 -18.77
C THR A 182 -55.90 1.09 -18.64
N ASP A 183 -55.88 0.14 -19.57
CA ASP A 183 -56.91 -0.88 -19.55
C ASP A 183 -56.63 -2.06 -18.63
N THR A 184 -57.60 -2.29 -17.74
CA THR A 184 -57.67 -3.42 -16.80
C THR A 184 -58.36 -4.64 -17.42
N LYS A 185 -58.92 -4.51 -18.61
CA LYS A 185 -59.61 -5.57 -19.36
C LYS A 185 -58.72 -6.05 -20.50
N THR A 186 -58.26 -7.29 -20.31
CA THR A 186 -57.83 -8.28 -21.31
C THR A 186 -57.90 -7.79 -22.78
N ASN A 187 -56.74 -7.55 -23.45
CA ASN A 187 -56.44 -7.98 -24.84
C ASN A 187 -55.31 -7.23 -25.61
N TYR A 188 -54.32 -6.58 -24.99
CA TYR A 188 -53.17 -6.09 -25.82
C TYR A 188 -52.20 -7.20 -26.21
N GLN A 189 -52.05 -7.43 -27.52
CA GLN A 189 -51.03 -8.34 -28.07
C GLN A 189 -49.64 -7.71 -28.12
N SER A 190 -49.45 -6.51 -28.67
CA SER A 190 -48.09 -5.94 -28.75
C SER A 190 -48.04 -4.43 -28.97
N LEU A 191 -47.06 -3.77 -28.37
CA LEU A 191 -46.70 -2.37 -28.61
C LEU A 191 -45.21 -2.30 -28.95
N THR A 192 -44.89 -1.67 -30.08
CA THR A 192 -43.50 -1.37 -30.48
C THR A 192 -43.28 0.13 -30.56
N ILE A 193 -42.31 0.63 -29.79
CA ILE A 193 -41.87 2.02 -29.78
C ILE A 193 -40.43 2.02 -30.29
N THR A 194 -40.16 2.76 -31.36
CA THR A 194 -38.81 2.80 -31.92
C THR A 194 -38.38 4.20 -32.34
N SER A 195 -37.10 4.51 -32.12
CA SER A 195 -36.50 5.78 -32.55
C SER A 195 -37.19 7.03 -31.98
N CYS A 196 -37.71 6.95 -30.75
CA CYS A 196 -38.42 8.04 -30.08
C CYS A 196 -37.53 8.73 -29.03
N LEU A 197 -37.66 10.05 -28.89
CA LEU A 197 -37.05 10.84 -27.82
C LEU A 197 -38.15 11.25 -26.84
N PHE A 198 -38.16 10.68 -25.65
CA PHE A 198 -38.96 11.11 -24.52
C PHE A 198 -38.15 12.07 -23.67
N ASN A 199 -38.54 13.35 -23.65
CA ASN A 199 -37.84 14.37 -22.87
C ASN A 199 -38.79 14.90 -21.81
N GLY A 200 -38.43 14.67 -20.55
CA GLY A 200 -39.17 15.12 -19.38
C GLY A 200 -39.21 16.64 -19.29
N VAL A 201 -40.31 17.11 -18.70
CA VAL A 201 -40.57 18.51 -18.36
C VAL A 201 -40.45 18.59 -16.84
N ASP A 202 -39.96 19.72 -16.32
CA ASP A 202 -39.73 20.01 -14.91
C ASP A 202 -41.08 20.17 -14.18
N ILE A 203 -41.68 19.07 -13.73
CA ILE A 203 -43.00 19.10 -13.09
C ILE A 203 -42.91 18.43 -11.72
N GLU A 204 -43.15 19.19 -10.66
CA GLU A 204 -43.49 18.69 -9.31
C GLU A 204 -44.89 18.02 -9.27
N SER A 205 -45.31 17.41 -10.38
CA SER A 205 -46.60 16.75 -10.53
C SER A 205 -46.49 15.28 -10.11
N TYR A 206 -47.51 14.82 -9.38
CA TYR A 206 -47.61 13.48 -8.82
C TYR A 206 -48.13 12.41 -9.80
N GLU A 207 -48.45 12.73 -11.05
CA GLU A 207 -49.24 11.82 -11.92
C GLU A 207 -48.57 11.43 -13.26
N TYR A 208 -47.30 11.76 -13.49
CA TYR A 208 -46.70 11.56 -14.82
C TYR A 208 -45.69 10.40 -14.88
N LYS A 209 -46.09 9.34 -15.62
CA LYS A 209 -45.23 8.23 -16.08
C LYS A 209 -45.01 8.34 -17.59
N MET A 210 -43.82 8.05 -18.09
CA MET A 210 -43.56 8.10 -19.53
C MET A 210 -44.22 6.93 -20.27
N ILE A 211 -44.17 5.74 -19.68
CA ILE A 211 -44.83 4.54 -20.19
C ILE A 211 -45.47 3.80 -19.01
N ASP A 212 -46.78 3.55 -19.08
CA ASP A 212 -47.45 2.57 -18.22
C ASP A 212 -48.06 1.48 -19.10
N ALA A 213 -47.58 0.25 -18.94
CA ALA A 213 -47.95 -0.91 -19.75
C ALA A 213 -48.42 -2.08 -18.85
N PRO A 214 -49.59 -1.96 -18.20
CA PRO A 214 -50.21 -3.06 -17.48
C PRO A 214 -50.76 -4.13 -18.45
N ASN A 215 -50.57 -5.40 -18.12
CA ASN A 215 -51.11 -6.60 -18.76
C ASN A 215 -50.93 -6.70 -20.28
N ILE A 216 -49.80 -6.21 -20.81
CA ILE A 216 -49.43 -6.35 -22.23
C ILE A 216 -48.82 -7.74 -22.50
N ASP A 217 -49.08 -8.35 -23.68
CA ASP A 217 -48.39 -9.59 -24.10
C ASP A 217 -46.98 -9.32 -24.59
N MET A 218 -46.72 -8.18 -25.24
CA MET A 218 -45.40 -7.85 -25.76
C MET A 218 -45.17 -6.34 -25.78
N LEU A 219 -44.15 -5.84 -25.08
CA LEU A 219 -43.65 -4.48 -25.23
C LEU A 219 -42.25 -4.51 -25.83
N ILE A 220 -42.04 -3.78 -26.92
CA ILE A 220 -40.74 -3.61 -27.56
C ILE A 220 -40.40 -2.13 -27.60
N VAL A 221 -39.27 -1.75 -27.00
CA VAL A 221 -38.74 -0.38 -27.01
C VAL A 221 -37.32 -0.45 -27.55
N THR A 222 -37.08 0.11 -28.75
CA THR A 222 -35.74 0.12 -29.36
C THR A 222 -35.30 1.51 -29.78
N ASP A 223 -33.99 1.77 -29.72
CA ASP A 223 -33.41 3.00 -30.27
C ASP A 223 -34.03 4.28 -29.69
N CYS A 224 -34.55 4.21 -28.47
CA CYS A 224 -35.23 5.32 -27.82
C CYS A 224 -34.30 6.06 -26.85
N ILE A 225 -34.66 7.30 -26.51
CA ILE A 225 -33.98 8.10 -25.48
C ILE A 225 -35.03 8.62 -24.51
N PHE A 226 -34.89 8.35 -23.22
CA PHE A 226 -35.69 8.91 -22.14
C PHE A 226 -34.79 9.82 -21.31
N GLN A 227 -35.10 11.11 -21.20
CA GLN A 227 -34.18 12.05 -20.58
C GLN A 227 -34.82 13.20 -19.81
N ASN A 228 -34.04 13.83 -18.91
CA ASN A 228 -34.35 15.06 -18.18
C ASN A 228 -35.70 15.04 -17.45
N VAL A 229 -35.91 14.00 -16.64
CA VAL A 229 -37.15 13.85 -15.88
C VAL A 229 -36.89 14.13 -14.40
N VAL A 230 -37.77 14.91 -13.79
CA VAL A 230 -37.93 14.94 -12.34
C VAL A 230 -39.38 14.58 -12.06
N THR A 231 -39.63 13.54 -11.26
CA THR A 231 -41.01 13.08 -10.97
C THR A 231 -41.18 12.70 -9.49
N LEU A 232 -42.40 12.89 -8.98
CA LEU A 232 -42.84 12.41 -7.67
C LEU A 232 -43.57 11.07 -7.76
N GLU A 233 -43.65 10.46 -8.95
CA GLU A 233 -44.19 9.12 -9.15
C GLU A 233 -43.24 8.04 -8.63
N GLN A 234 -43.79 6.87 -8.31
CA GLN A 234 -42.95 5.74 -7.86
C GLN A 234 -42.14 5.10 -8.99
N ARG A 235 -42.53 5.31 -10.25
CA ARG A 235 -42.02 4.60 -11.42
C ARG A 235 -42.18 5.46 -12.67
N LEU A 236 -41.13 5.60 -13.46
CA LEU A 236 -41.19 6.35 -14.72
C LEU A 236 -41.72 5.49 -15.87
N ILE A 237 -41.18 4.28 -15.99
CA ILE A 237 -41.63 3.25 -16.94
C ILE A 237 -42.06 2.03 -16.15
N SER A 238 -43.29 1.62 -16.39
CA SER A 238 -43.98 0.59 -15.62
C SER A 238 -44.44 -0.53 -16.55
N CYS A 239 -43.89 -1.72 -16.35
CA CYS A 239 -44.25 -2.93 -17.07
C CYS A 239 -44.76 -3.96 -16.07
N ILE A 240 -46.07 -4.14 -15.98
CA ILE A 240 -46.68 -5.13 -15.08
C ILE A 240 -47.48 -6.07 -15.95
N SER A 241 -47.26 -7.38 -15.89
CA SER A 241 -48.16 -8.31 -16.58
C SER A 241 -48.46 -9.55 -15.75
N ASN A 242 -49.75 -9.83 -15.60
CA ASN A 242 -50.26 -11.08 -15.03
C ASN A 242 -50.46 -12.16 -16.10
N LYS A 243 -50.15 -11.88 -17.37
CA LYS A 243 -50.37 -12.81 -18.48
C LYS A 243 -49.18 -13.76 -18.65
N ASN A 244 -49.46 -15.01 -18.97
CA ASN A 244 -48.41 -15.97 -19.29
C ASN A 244 -47.77 -15.63 -20.65
N LYS A 245 -46.48 -15.94 -20.81
CA LYS A 245 -45.72 -15.73 -22.04
C LYS A 245 -45.59 -14.28 -22.48
N ALA A 246 -45.83 -13.34 -21.56
CA ALA A 246 -45.62 -11.92 -21.83
C ALA A 246 -44.12 -11.62 -22.03
N GLY A 247 -43.80 -10.75 -22.98
CA GLY A 247 -42.47 -10.30 -23.31
C GLY A 247 -42.28 -8.81 -23.08
N PHE A 248 -41.07 -8.43 -22.63
CA PHE A 248 -40.63 -7.05 -22.54
C PHE A 248 -39.21 -6.95 -23.10
N ILE A 249 -39.01 -6.12 -24.12
CA ILE A 249 -37.72 -5.94 -24.79
C ILE A 249 -37.37 -4.46 -24.78
N PHE A 250 -36.21 -4.14 -24.21
CA PHE A 250 -35.57 -2.84 -24.28
C PHE A 250 -34.21 -3.04 -24.95
N GLU A 251 -34.02 -2.47 -26.14
CA GLU A 251 -32.77 -2.63 -26.88
C GLU A 251 -32.22 -1.30 -27.37
N ASN A 252 -30.90 -1.10 -27.27
CA ASN A 252 -30.21 0.10 -27.78
C ASN A 252 -30.86 1.42 -27.32
N THR A 253 -31.34 1.46 -26.08
CA THR A 253 -32.14 2.57 -25.53
C THR A 253 -31.37 3.29 -24.42
N THR A 254 -31.48 4.62 -24.37
CA THR A 254 -30.80 5.45 -23.36
C THR A 254 -31.79 6.04 -22.37
N PHE A 255 -31.45 5.99 -21.08
CA PHE A 255 -32.13 6.62 -19.95
C PHE A 255 -31.13 7.57 -19.30
N THR A 256 -31.40 8.88 -19.27
CA THR A 256 -30.41 9.85 -18.77
C THR A 256 -31.00 11.03 -18.00
N ASN A 257 -30.36 11.44 -16.91
CA ASN A 257 -30.79 12.58 -16.09
C ASN A 257 -32.25 12.42 -15.61
N ILE A 258 -32.53 11.32 -14.92
CA ILE A 258 -33.86 10.99 -14.39
C ILE A 258 -33.79 11.01 -12.87
N THR A 259 -34.66 11.77 -12.21
CA THR A 259 -34.75 11.85 -10.75
C THR A 259 -36.14 11.50 -10.28
N ILE A 260 -36.25 10.47 -9.45
CA ILE A 260 -37.47 10.09 -8.75
C ILE A 260 -37.35 10.60 -7.31
N LYS A 261 -38.24 11.52 -6.93
CA LYS A 261 -38.32 12.16 -5.61
C LYS A 261 -39.40 11.52 -4.72
N ASN A 262 -39.91 10.34 -5.09
CA ASN A 262 -40.90 9.65 -4.29
C ASN A 262 -40.20 8.86 -3.18
N GLN A 263 -40.64 9.03 -1.93
CA GLN A 263 -40.08 8.31 -0.77
C GLN A 263 -40.20 6.78 -0.87
N HIS A 264 -41.14 6.30 -1.69
CA HIS A 264 -41.37 4.90 -2.02
C HIS A 264 -41.14 4.64 -3.51
N GLY A 265 -40.23 5.39 -4.13
CA GLY A 265 -39.84 5.18 -5.52
C GLY A 265 -39.22 3.80 -5.73
N PHE A 266 -39.56 3.14 -6.83
CA PHE A 266 -38.98 1.86 -7.21
C PHE A 266 -37.80 2.05 -8.17
N GLY A 267 -37.92 2.93 -9.16
CA GLY A 267 -36.84 3.15 -10.12
C GLY A 267 -37.30 3.69 -11.46
N THR A 268 -36.35 3.92 -12.36
CA THR A 268 -36.61 4.44 -13.71
C THR A 268 -37.40 3.42 -14.53
N LEU A 269 -36.95 2.17 -14.54
CA LEU A 269 -37.62 1.06 -15.21
C LEU A 269 -38.05 0.02 -14.18
N VAL A 270 -39.36 -0.21 -14.11
CA VAL A 270 -39.97 -1.10 -13.13
C VAL A 270 -40.71 -2.22 -13.86
N VAL A 271 -40.32 -3.46 -13.60
CA VAL A 271 -40.91 -4.65 -14.24
C VAL A 271 -41.42 -5.64 -13.19
N PHE A 272 -42.71 -5.99 -13.28
CA PHE A 272 -43.35 -7.04 -12.49
C PHE A 272 -43.75 -8.20 -13.39
N LEU A 273 -43.12 -9.36 -13.17
CA LEU A 273 -43.37 -10.60 -13.90
C LEU A 273 -44.28 -11.52 -13.08
N ASN A 274 -45.60 -11.32 -13.15
CA ASN A 274 -46.57 -12.07 -12.33
C ASN A 274 -47.16 -13.31 -13.01
N GLY A 275 -46.95 -13.48 -14.33
CA GLY A 275 -47.38 -14.66 -15.11
C GLY A 275 -46.27 -15.71 -15.23
N THR A 276 -46.57 -16.84 -15.89
CA THR A 276 -45.59 -17.91 -16.18
C THR A 276 -44.94 -17.73 -17.55
N GLU A 277 -43.75 -18.30 -17.75
CA GLU A 277 -43.01 -18.26 -19.03
C GLU A 277 -42.80 -16.85 -19.62
N GLN A 278 -42.78 -15.81 -18.77
CA GLN A 278 -42.57 -14.43 -19.19
C GLN A 278 -41.09 -14.14 -19.43
N LYS A 279 -40.79 -13.19 -20.32
CA LYS A 279 -39.41 -12.85 -20.69
C LYS A 279 -39.16 -11.35 -20.65
N LEU A 280 -38.15 -10.93 -19.89
CA LEU A 280 -37.59 -9.59 -19.93
C LEU A 280 -36.21 -9.63 -20.60
N THR A 281 -35.97 -8.75 -21.56
CA THR A 281 -34.67 -8.54 -22.21
C THR A 281 -34.33 -7.05 -22.19
N ILE A 282 -33.19 -6.69 -21.61
CA ILE A 282 -32.61 -5.35 -21.61
C ILE A 282 -31.19 -5.47 -22.17
N ASN A 283 -30.98 -5.01 -23.39
CA ASN A 283 -29.74 -5.25 -24.12
C ASN A 283 -29.18 -3.96 -24.73
N LYS A 284 -27.88 -3.71 -24.57
CA LYS A 284 -27.20 -2.53 -25.17
C LYS A 284 -27.83 -1.19 -24.75
N CYS A 285 -28.46 -1.14 -23.59
CA CYS A 285 -29.04 0.09 -23.04
C CYS A 285 -28.02 0.86 -22.20
N ILE A 286 -28.25 2.16 -22.07
CA ILE A 286 -27.44 3.06 -21.24
C ILE A 286 -28.35 3.68 -20.19
N PHE A 287 -27.98 3.55 -18.92
CA PHE A 287 -28.62 4.18 -17.78
C PHE A 287 -27.61 5.13 -17.13
N SER A 288 -27.86 6.44 -17.19
CA SER A 288 -26.89 7.44 -16.77
C SER A 288 -27.49 8.56 -15.93
N ASN A 289 -26.89 8.87 -14.78
CA ASN A 289 -27.40 9.90 -13.86
C ASN A 289 -28.88 9.69 -13.51
N CYS A 290 -29.31 8.44 -13.30
CA CYS A 290 -30.63 8.14 -12.77
C CYS A 290 -30.58 8.08 -11.24
N SER A 291 -31.48 8.77 -10.55
CA SER A 291 -31.49 8.90 -9.09
C SER A 291 -32.85 8.54 -8.49
N ASN A 292 -32.82 7.75 -7.41
CA ASN A 292 -33.94 7.33 -6.58
C ASN A 292 -33.50 7.25 -5.11
N ALA A 293 -33.02 8.37 -4.57
CA ALA A 293 -32.21 8.41 -3.35
C ALA A 293 -32.98 8.72 -2.05
N ASP A 294 -34.31 8.71 -2.06
CA ASP A 294 -35.08 8.99 -0.84
C ASP A 294 -35.00 7.84 0.19
N LEU A 295 -35.17 8.20 1.48
CA LEU A 295 -34.84 7.41 2.67
C LEU A 295 -35.51 6.03 2.83
N VAL A 296 -36.48 5.67 1.98
CA VAL A 296 -37.25 4.41 2.11
C VAL A 296 -37.46 3.73 0.76
N SER A 297 -36.74 4.15 -0.27
CA SER A 297 -36.83 3.51 -1.57
C SER A 297 -36.18 2.13 -1.53
N ASP A 298 -36.76 1.13 -2.20
CA ASP A 298 -36.11 -0.17 -2.31
C ASP A 298 -35.16 -0.25 -3.52
N GLY A 299 -35.30 0.61 -4.53
CA GLY A 299 -34.74 0.32 -5.85
C GLY A 299 -33.71 1.29 -6.40
N GLY A 300 -32.91 0.77 -7.33
CA GLY A 300 -31.97 1.53 -8.14
C GLY A 300 -32.61 2.07 -9.42
N THR A 301 -31.85 2.08 -10.50
CA THR A 301 -32.37 2.50 -11.80
C THR A 301 -33.36 1.49 -12.38
N ILE A 302 -33.09 0.21 -12.18
CA ILE A 302 -33.97 -0.89 -12.58
C ILE A 302 -34.51 -1.57 -11.32
N TYR A 303 -35.83 -1.77 -11.28
CA TYR A 303 -36.51 -2.54 -10.25
C TYR A 303 -37.23 -3.74 -10.87
N LEU A 304 -36.89 -4.94 -10.41
CA LEU A 304 -37.45 -6.18 -10.90
C LEU A 304 -38.14 -6.94 -9.77
N ALA A 305 -39.39 -7.31 -9.99
CA ALA A 305 -40.13 -8.12 -9.03
C ALA A 305 -40.87 -9.28 -9.69
N SER A 306 -40.83 -10.43 -9.03
CA SER A 306 -41.62 -11.62 -9.37
C SER A 306 -42.24 -12.19 -8.09
N PRO A 307 -43.24 -11.51 -7.51
CA PRO A 307 -43.74 -11.79 -6.16
C PRO A 307 -44.50 -13.12 -6.05
N ASN A 308 -45.08 -13.61 -7.15
CA ASN A 308 -45.85 -14.85 -7.13
C ASN A 308 -44.89 -16.06 -7.05
N GLN A 309 -45.14 -17.00 -6.14
CA GLN A 309 -44.28 -18.18 -5.94
C GLN A 309 -44.50 -19.26 -7.00
N SER A 310 -45.61 -19.20 -7.73
CA SER A 310 -46.02 -20.22 -8.71
C SER A 310 -45.61 -19.90 -10.15
N VAL A 311 -44.75 -18.90 -10.36
CA VAL A 311 -44.32 -18.49 -11.71
C VAL A 311 -43.13 -19.31 -12.18
N ASP A 312 -43.42 -20.44 -12.83
CA ASP A 312 -42.43 -21.26 -13.50
C ASP A 312 -42.04 -20.66 -14.87
N GLY A 313 -40.78 -20.82 -15.24
CA GLY A 313 -40.27 -20.52 -16.58
C GLY A 313 -39.97 -19.05 -16.90
N ASN A 314 -40.08 -18.12 -15.95
CA ASN A 314 -39.74 -16.71 -16.22
C ASN A 314 -38.23 -16.55 -16.49
N GLU A 315 -37.89 -15.69 -17.46
CA GLU A 315 -36.51 -15.42 -17.88
C GLU A 315 -36.23 -13.90 -17.88
N ILE A 316 -35.13 -13.50 -17.24
CA ILE A 316 -34.65 -12.12 -17.21
C ILE A 316 -33.23 -12.10 -17.79
N ILE A 317 -33.05 -11.31 -18.86
CA ILE A 317 -31.77 -11.12 -19.54
C ILE A 317 -31.45 -9.64 -19.53
N ILE A 318 -30.41 -9.23 -18.81
CA ILE A 318 -29.91 -7.84 -18.79
C ILE A 318 -28.44 -7.90 -19.18
N THR A 319 -28.12 -7.65 -20.45
CA THR A 319 -26.75 -7.86 -20.96
C THR A 319 -26.25 -6.69 -21.80
N ASN A 320 -24.92 -6.52 -21.85
CA ASN A 320 -24.28 -5.49 -22.68
C ASN A 320 -24.72 -4.05 -22.36
N ASN A 321 -25.18 -3.76 -21.14
CA ASN A 321 -25.66 -2.44 -20.76
C ASN A 321 -24.57 -1.63 -20.04
N LYS A 322 -24.75 -0.31 -19.99
CA LYS A 322 -23.92 0.60 -19.19
C LYS A 322 -24.74 1.27 -18.10
N PHE A 323 -24.26 1.23 -16.86
CA PHE A 323 -24.86 1.89 -15.70
C PHE A 323 -23.86 2.91 -15.15
N ILE A 324 -24.14 4.20 -15.37
CA ILE A 324 -23.20 5.30 -15.14
C ILE A 324 -23.77 6.29 -14.12
N ASN A 325 -23.10 6.46 -12.98
CA ASN A 325 -23.43 7.46 -11.96
C ASN A 325 -24.89 7.40 -11.48
N ASN A 326 -25.46 6.21 -11.42
CA ASN A 326 -26.81 6.06 -10.92
C ASN A 326 -26.81 5.97 -9.40
N THR A 327 -27.84 6.52 -8.76
CA THR A 327 -27.96 6.56 -7.30
C THR A 327 -29.30 5.99 -6.88
N GLY A 328 -29.31 5.07 -5.92
CA GLY A 328 -30.56 4.61 -5.30
C GLY A 328 -30.39 4.42 -3.81
N TYR A 329 -31.45 4.04 -3.10
CA TYR A 329 -31.33 3.85 -1.65
C TYR A 329 -30.61 2.54 -1.31
N GLN A 330 -31.03 1.41 -1.88
CA GLN A 330 -30.38 0.11 -1.64
C GLN A 330 -29.25 -0.21 -2.63
N THR A 331 -29.33 0.32 -3.85
CA THR A 331 -28.39 0.10 -4.96
C THR A 331 -28.67 1.15 -6.04
N GLY A 332 -27.66 1.57 -6.82
CA GLY A 332 -27.82 2.52 -7.92
C GLY A 332 -28.19 1.88 -9.26
N GLY A 333 -27.72 0.64 -9.51
CA GLY A 333 -27.96 -0.08 -10.75
C GLY A 333 -29.24 -0.91 -10.71
N ILE A 334 -29.10 -2.20 -10.39
CA ILE A 334 -30.18 -3.21 -10.52
C ILE A 334 -30.64 -3.65 -9.13
N TYR A 335 -31.89 -3.34 -8.78
CA TYR A 335 -32.55 -3.98 -7.65
C TYR A 335 -33.48 -5.08 -8.12
N SER A 336 -33.40 -6.24 -7.47
CA SER A 336 -34.21 -7.36 -7.87
C SER A 336 -34.69 -8.23 -6.72
N PHE A 337 -35.91 -8.71 -6.86
CA PHE A 337 -36.64 -9.43 -5.83
C PHE A 337 -37.51 -10.53 -6.45
N TRP A 338 -37.18 -11.80 -6.23
CA TRP A 338 -37.94 -12.92 -6.81
C TRP A 338 -37.80 -14.23 -6.05
N ASN A 339 -38.62 -15.20 -6.43
CA ASN A 339 -38.52 -16.58 -5.96
C ASN A 339 -37.61 -17.38 -6.91
N GLU A 340 -38.11 -17.89 -8.02
CA GLU A 340 -37.35 -18.74 -8.95
C GLU A 340 -37.47 -18.23 -10.39
N VAL A 341 -36.45 -17.49 -10.85
CA VAL A 341 -36.40 -16.91 -12.21
C VAL A 341 -35.05 -17.22 -12.84
N LYS A 342 -35.04 -17.54 -14.14
CA LYS A 342 -33.80 -17.72 -14.89
C LYS A 342 -33.21 -16.35 -15.21
N CYS A 343 -32.07 -16.02 -14.61
CA CYS A 343 -31.43 -14.73 -14.76
C CYS A 343 -30.13 -14.82 -15.58
N ASN A 344 -29.82 -13.78 -16.33
CA ASN A 344 -28.53 -13.55 -16.97
C ASN A 344 -28.21 -12.05 -16.95
N PHE A 345 -27.18 -11.67 -16.20
CA PHE A 345 -26.69 -10.29 -16.03
C PHE A 345 -25.28 -10.09 -16.58
N SER A 346 -24.91 -10.86 -17.61
CA SER A 346 -23.56 -10.88 -18.18
C SER A 346 -23.21 -9.61 -19.00
N ASN A 347 -21.91 -9.33 -19.10
CA ASN A 347 -21.34 -8.28 -19.95
C ASN A 347 -21.89 -6.86 -19.68
N ASN A 348 -22.25 -6.52 -18.44
CA ASN A 348 -22.64 -5.15 -18.10
C ASN A 348 -21.45 -4.33 -17.58
N GLU A 349 -21.45 -3.03 -17.82
CA GLU A 349 -20.42 -2.10 -17.33
C GLU A 349 -21.03 -1.16 -16.29
N PHE A 350 -20.52 -1.24 -15.06
CA PHE A 350 -20.97 -0.42 -13.94
C PHE A 350 -19.91 0.62 -13.55
N ILE A 351 -20.28 1.90 -13.61
CA ILE A 351 -19.37 3.04 -13.45
C ILE A 351 -19.97 4.03 -12.48
N GLY A 352 -19.39 4.22 -11.30
CA GLY A 352 -19.72 5.35 -10.43
C GLY A 352 -21.14 5.29 -9.84
N ASN A 353 -21.82 4.15 -9.89
CA ASN A 353 -23.11 3.99 -9.22
C ASN A 353 -22.93 4.08 -7.69
N SER A 354 -23.95 4.54 -6.99
CA SER A 354 -23.90 4.70 -5.55
C SER A 354 -25.21 4.30 -4.89
N LYS A 355 -25.14 4.01 -3.60
CA LYS A 355 -26.33 3.84 -2.77
C LYS A 355 -26.35 4.82 -1.61
N PHE A 356 -27.50 5.01 -0.98
CA PHE A 356 -27.59 5.80 0.24
C PHE A 356 -26.83 5.09 1.39
N GLY A 357 -26.10 5.87 2.19
CA GLY A 357 -25.24 5.35 3.28
C GLY A 357 -23.75 5.36 2.94
N SER A 358 -22.93 4.87 3.87
CA SER A 358 -21.48 5.06 3.84
C SER A 358 -20.65 3.88 3.35
N ASP A 359 -21.17 2.65 3.31
CA ASP A 359 -20.35 1.46 2.95
C ASP A 359 -20.26 1.22 1.43
N GLN A 360 -21.15 1.79 0.63
CA GLN A 360 -21.23 1.64 -0.85
C GLN A 360 -21.21 0.19 -1.37
N GLU A 361 -21.30 -0.82 -0.50
CA GLU A 361 -21.40 -2.23 -0.85
C GLU A 361 -22.74 -2.51 -1.53
N GLY A 362 -22.77 -3.24 -2.64
CA GLY A 362 -24.01 -3.51 -3.39
C GLY A 362 -24.51 -2.32 -4.22
N CYS A 363 -23.68 -1.30 -4.46
CA CYS A 363 -24.06 -0.10 -5.22
C CYS A 363 -24.43 -0.38 -6.69
N ASP A 364 -23.96 -1.48 -7.29
CA ASP A 364 -24.26 -1.81 -8.69
C ASP A 364 -25.46 -2.74 -8.82
N ALA A 365 -25.58 -3.72 -7.93
CA ALA A 365 -26.78 -4.54 -7.87
C ALA A 365 -27.09 -5.07 -6.47
N ARG A 366 -28.37 -5.33 -6.24
CA ARG A 366 -28.88 -6.06 -5.09
C ARG A 366 -29.87 -7.12 -5.53
N LEU A 367 -29.54 -8.37 -5.24
CA LEU A 367 -30.34 -9.53 -5.62
C LEU A 367 -30.95 -10.20 -4.38
N THR A 368 -32.27 -10.38 -4.39
CA THR A 368 -32.99 -11.03 -3.30
C THR A 368 -33.75 -12.25 -3.82
N TRP A 369 -33.37 -13.44 -3.36
CA TRP A 369 -34.09 -14.69 -3.58
C TRP A 369 -34.89 -15.05 -2.34
N GLN A 370 -36.21 -15.10 -2.47
CA GLN A 370 -37.10 -15.47 -1.37
C GLN A 370 -37.60 -16.91 -1.47
N ASN A 371 -37.90 -17.47 -0.30
CA ASN A 371 -38.58 -18.75 -0.11
C ASN A 371 -38.04 -19.93 -0.94
N GLN A 372 -36.72 -20.07 -0.99
CA GLN A 372 -36.07 -21.13 -1.75
C GLN A 372 -36.31 -22.49 -1.11
N THR A 373 -36.69 -23.48 -1.92
CA THR A 373 -36.93 -24.86 -1.44
C THR A 373 -35.63 -25.65 -1.31
N LYS A 374 -34.67 -25.38 -2.21
CA LYS A 374 -33.33 -25.98 -2.24
C LYS A 374 -32.40 -25.26 -1.27
N SER A 375 -31.86 -26.01 -0.32
CA SER A 375 -30.75 -25.57 0.51
C SER A 375 -29.48 -25.55 -0.33
N LEU A 376 -28.77 -24.41 -0.31
CA LEU A 376 -27.46 -24.21 -0.92
C LEU A 376 -26.49 -23.77 0.17
N THR A 377 -25.21 -24.06 0.03
CA THR A 377 -24.18 -23.48 0.89
C THR A 377 -23.90 -22.02 0.52
N GLU A 378 -23.23 -21.28 1.40
CA GLU A 378 -22.83 -19.90 1.13
C GLU A 378 -21.96 -19.80 -0.14
N ASP A 379 -20.99 -20.71 -0.30
CA ASP A 379 -20.13 -20.77 -1.48
C ASP A 379 -20.92 -21.06 -2.77
N GLU A 380 -21.91 -21.96 -2.72
CA GLU A 380 -22.76 -22.26 -3.87
C GLU A 380 -23.62 -21.06 -4.28
N VAL A 381 -24.19 -20.32 -3.32
CA VAL A 381 -24.94 -19.09 -3.60
C VAL A 381 -23.99 -18.05 -4.19
N LYS A 382 -22.81 -17.85 -3.59
CA LYS A 382 -21.81 -16.89 -4.06
C LYS A 382 -21.38 -17.19 -5.50
N GLN A 383 -21.04 -18.44 -5.82
CA GLN A 383 -20.67 -18.87 -7.17
C GLN A 383 -21.82 -18.68 -8.16
N LYS A 384 -23.06 -18.97 -7.75
CA LYS A 384 -24.26 -18.70 -8.56
C LYS A 384 -24.36 -17.21 -8.89
N VAL A 385 -24.14 -16.30 -7.94
CA VAL A 385 -24.17 -14.84 -8.20
C VAL A 385 -23.04 -14.43 -9.15
N ILE A 386 -21.81 -14.91 -8.95
CA ILE A 386 -20.68 -14.62 -9.85
C ILE A 386 -21.00 -15.02 -11.29
N TYR A 387 -21.55 -16.21 -11.50
CA TYR A 387 -21.92 -16.71 -12.83
C TYR A 387 -23.00 -15.85 -13.51
N LEU A 388 -23.94 -15.28 -12.75
CA LEU A 388 -24.96 -14.39 -13.33
C LEU A 388 -24.36 -13.15 -13.99
N PHE A 389 -23.23 -12.66 -13.47
CA PHE A 389 -22.57 -11.44 -13.94
C PHE A 389 -21.32 -11.70 -14.79
N GLU A 390 -21.15 -12.90 -15.35
CA GLU A 390 -19.98 -13.24 -16.17
C GLU A 390 -19.66 -12.17 -17.23
N GLY A 391 -18.41 -11.74 -17.31
CA GLY A 391 -17.96 -10.68 -18.23
C GLY A 391 -18.39 -9.25 -17.85
N SER A 392 -19.12 -9.06 -16.76
CA SER A 392 -19.46 -7.72 -16.26
C SER A 392 -18.31 -7.09 -15.48
N THR A 393 -18.22 -5.78 -15.54
CA THR A 393 -17.18 -5.00 -14.85
C THR A 393 -17.76 -3.99 -13.89
N SER A 394 -17.03 -3.70 -12.82
CA SER A 394 -17.36 -2.64 -11.86
C SER A 394 -16.15 -1.74 -11.59
N LYS A 395 -16.42 -0.56 -11.06
CA LYS A 395 -15.41 0.28 -10.40
C LYS A 395 -15.39 0.10 -8.88
N TYR A 396 -16.25 -0.72 -8.30
CA TYR A 396 -16.37 -0.86 -6.86
C TYR A 396 -16.23 -2.32 -6.42
N TRP A 397 -15.58 -2.46 -5.27
CA TRP A 397 -15.55 -3.70 -4.50
C TRP A 397 -16.92 -3.97 -3.90
N SER A 398 -17.22 -5.25 -3.71
CA SER A 398 -18.46 -5.76 -3.16
C SER A 398 -19.67 -5.14 -3.86
N SER A 399 -19.54 -4.85 -5.16
CA SER A 399 -20.46 -4.04 -5.95
C SER A 399 -21.83 -4.69 -6.11
N VAL A 400 -21.90 -6.02 -5.98
CA VAL A 400 -23.15 -6.76 -5.99
C VAL A 400 -23.40 -7.37 -4.62
N SER A 401 -24.53 -7.03 -4.02
CA SER A 401 -25.02 -7.64 -2.78
C SER A 401 -26.07 -8.69 -3.08
N TYR A 402 -26.13 -9.74 -2.25
CA TYR A 402 -27.15 -10.76 -2.35
C TYR A 402 -27.75 -11.16 -1.00
N LEU A 403 -29.02 -11.55 -1.06
CA LEU A 403 -29.80 -12.11 0.04
C LEU A 403 -30.57 -13.33 -0.47
N TYR A 404 -30.32 -14.50 0.11
CA TYR A 404 -30.91 -15.78 -0.27
C TYR A 404 -31.59 -16.41 0.95
N THR A 405 -32.92 -16.52 0.91
CA THR A 405 -33.72 -17.01 2.03
C THR A 405 -34.27 -18.41 1.75
N ILE A 406 -33.95 -19.38 2.60
CA ILE A 406 -34.38 -20.78 2.51
C ILE A 406 -35.57 -20.99 3.46
N ARG A 407 -36.73 -21.37 2.90
CA ARG A 407 -37.97 -21.66 3.65
C ARG A 407 -38.33 -20.63 4.73
N LEU A 408 -38.01 -19.35 4.48
CA LEU A 408 -38.21 -18.23 5.40
C LEU A 408 -37.49 -18.35 6.76
N LYS A 409 -36.53 -19.28 6.91
CA LYS A 409 -35.83 -19.53 8.18
C LYS A 409 -34.35 -19.23 8.10
N ASP A 410 -33.67 -19.79 7.11
CA ASP A 410 -32.23 -19.61 6.96
C ASP A 410 -31.95 -18.50 5.94
N ILE A 411 -31.02 -17.61 6.30
CA ILE A 411 -30.65 -16.47 5.48
C ILE A 411 -29.16 -16.58 5.17
N ILE A 412 -28.85 -16.62 3.88
CA ILE A 412 -27.49 -16.52 3.35
C ILE A 412 -27.38 -15.16 2.68
N SER A 413 -26.44 -14.33 3.10
CA SER A 413 -26.21 -13.02 2.51
C SER A 413 -24.73 -12.76 2.36
N GLY A 414 -24.37 -11.95 1.37
CA GLY A 414 -22.99 -11.56 1.17
C GLY A 414 -22.82 -10.61 -0.01
N HIS A 415 -21.57 -10.46 -0.42
CA HIS A 415 -21.17 -9.59 -1.51
C HIS A 415 -20.28 -10.34 -2.49
N VAL A 416 -20.32 -9.92 -3.75
CA VAL A 416 -19.38 -10.37 -4.78
C VAL A 416 -18.74 -9.19 -5.48
N ASP A 417 -17.47 -9.37 -5.81
CA ASP A 417 -16.72 -8.48 -6.67
C ASP A 417 -16.96 -8.88 -8.13
N LEU A 418 -17.26 -7.90 -8.98
CA LEU A 418 -17.19 -8.07 -10.44
C LEU A 418 -15.75 -7.89 -10.92
N ASP A 419 -15.49 -8.14 -12.21
CA ASP A 419 -14.17 -7.81 -12.76
C ASP A 419 -13.91 -6.31 -12.62
N ILE A 420 -12.94 -5.94 -11.80
CA ILE A 420 -12.75 -4.56 -11.43
C ILE A 420 -11.90 -3.89 -12.52
N SER A 421 -12.53 -3.02 -13.30
CA SER A 421 -11.90 -2.29 -14.41
C SER A 421 -10.77 -1.34 -13.97
N VAL A 422 -10.57 -1.18 -12.67
CA VAL A 422 -9.58 -0.31 -12.04
C VAL A 422 -8.71 -1.18 -11.13
N ASP A 423 -7.40 -1.08 -11.30
CA ASP A 423 -6.45 -1.77 -10.44
C ASP A 423 -6.38 -1.07 -9.07
N TYR A 424 -7.18 -1.51 -8.11
CA TYR A 424 -7.12 -0.99 -6.75
C TYR A 424 -6.02 -1.68 -5.96
N CYS A 425 -5.35 -0.94 -5.08
CA CYS A 425 -4.38 -1.51 -4.17
C CYS A 425 -5.12 -2.40 -3.16
N LYS A 426 -5.01 -3.72 -3.29
CA LYS A 426 -5.72 -4.71 -2.44
C LYS A 426 -5.00 -4.95 -1.11
N SER A 427 -3.69 -4.74 -1.12
CA SER A 427 -2.81 -5.00 0.00
C SER A 427 -1.58 -4.11 -0.14
N LYS A 428 -0.72 -4.16 0.87
CA LYS A 428 0.59 -3.51 0.81
C LYS A 428 1.50 -4.18 -0.21
N GLU A 429 1.38 -5.49 -0.39
CA GLU A 429 2.15 -6.29 -1.33
C GLU A 429 1.78 -6.00 -2.79
N ASP A 430 0.51 -5.67 -3.04
CA ASP A 430 -0.01 -5.32 -4.38
C ASP A 430 0.10 -3.80 -4.68
N LEU A 431 0.71 -3.02 -3.79
CA LEU A 431 0.80 -1.58 -3.91
C LEU A 431 1.76 -1.17 -5.04
N THR A 432 1.22 -0.56 -6.10
CA THR A 432 2.00 0.02 -7.21
C THR A 432 1.81 1.53 -7.26
N SER A 433 2.62 2.21 -8.09
CA SER A 433 2.45 3.63 -8.37
C SER A 433 1.16 3.94 -9.15
N GLU A 434 0.57 2.93 -9.78
CA GLU A 434 -0.58 3.08 -10.68
C GLU A 434 -1.91 2.67 -10.03
N CYS A 435 -1.86 1.87 -8.96
CA CYS A 435 -3.08 1.41 -8.31
C CYS A 435 -3.80 2.54 -7.56
N ILE A 436 -5.13 2.47 -7.44
CA ILE A 436 -5.93 3.48 -6.74
C ILE A 436 -6.22 3.04 -5.30
N CYS A 437 -6.10 3.96 -4.34
CA CYS A 437 -6.51 3.74 -2.95
C CYS A 437 -8.01 4.02 -2.78
N TYR A 438 -8.79 3.00 -2.46
CA TYR A 438 -10.26 3.08 -2.40
C TYR A 438 -10.77 3.35 -0.98
N GLU A 439 -11.62 4.37 -0.80
CA GLU A 439 -12.12 4.81 0.52
C GLU A 439 -12.95 3.77 1.26
N TYR A 440 -13.68 2.93 0.53
CA TYR A 440 -14.58 1.95 1.13
C TYR A 440 -13.97 0.55 1.24
N TYR A 441 -12.68 0.38 0.91
CA TYR A 441 -12.02 -0.91 1.08
C TYR A 441 -11.63 -1.12 2.55
N THR A 442 -12.33 -2.02 3.22
CA THR A 442 -12.19 -2.25 4.67
C THR A 442 -10.89 -2.99 5.04
N LEU A 443 -10.38 -3.85 4.16
CA LEU A 443 -9.16 -4.64 4.42
C LEU A 443 -7.87 -3.82 4.29
N TYR A 444 -7.87 -2.79 3.44
CA TYR A 444 -6.73 -1.88 3.28
C TYR A 444 -7.23 -0.42 3.23
N PRO A 445 -7.48 0.19 4.41
CA PRO A 445 -8.13 1.48 4.50
C PRO A 445 -7.42 2.57 3.71
N VAL A 446 -8.16 3.44 3.01
CA VAL A 446 -7.59 4.50 2.15
C VAL A 446 -6.54 5.36 2.83
N LYS A 447 -6.73 5.71 4.11
CA LYS A 447 -5.75 6.49 4.87
C LYS A 447 -4.41 5.77 4.99
N GLN A 448 -4.44 4.45 5.13
CA GLN A 448 -3.25 3.62 5.17
C GLN A 448 -2.68 3.40 3.76
N CYS A 449 -3.52 3.11 2.77
CA CYS A 449 -3.11 2.94 1.38
C CYS A 449 -2.42 4.18 0.81
N VAL A 450 -3.07 5.37 0.88
CA VAL A 450 -2.50 6.63 0.35
C VAL A 450 -1.17 6.94 1.02
N LYS A 451 -1.11 6.71 2.33
CA LYS A 451 0.10 6.91 3.12
C LYS A 451 1.25 6.01 2.67
N GLU A 452 0.98 4.72 2.44
CA GLU A 452 1.98 3.77 1.96
C GLU A 452 2.34 4.02 0.48
N GLN A 453 1.39 4.46 -0.33
CA GLN A 453 1.60 4.80 -1.75
C GLN A 453 2.56 5.98 -1.90
N LEU A 454 2.42 7.01 -1.05
CA LEU A 454 3.35 8.12 -1.00
C LEU A 454 4.79 7.67 -0.71
N CYS A 455 4.98 6.59 0.07
CA CYS A 455 6.31 6.02 0.31
C CYS A 455 6.96 5.46 -0.97
N ILE A 456 6.16 5.11 -1.98
CA ILE A 456 6.65 4.58 -3.26
C ILE A 456 6.81 5.71 -4.29
N THR A 457 5.80 6.58 -4.43
CA THR A 457 5.72 7.51 -5.56
C THR A 457 6.39 8.86 -5.32
N ASP A 458 6.48 9.31 -4.06
CA ASP A 458 6.91 10.67 -3.74
C ASP A 458 7.85 10.75 -2.52
N LEU A 459 8.76 9.79 -2.42
CA LEU A 459 9.67 9.70 -1.27
C LEU A 459 10.53 10.97 -1.09
N GLY A 460 10.89 11.66 -2.19
CA GLY A 460 11.78 12.82 -2.18
C GLY A 460 11.20 14.11 -1.60
N ASN A 461 9.87 14.29 -1.63
CA ASN A 461 9.20 15.50 -1.13
C ASN A 461 8.63 15.35 0.30
N GLN A 462 8.86 14.20 0.95
CA GLN A 462 8.40 13.98 2.31
C GLN A 462 9.27 14.71 3.34
N THR A 463 8.60 15.19 4.39
CA THR A 463 9.16 15.84 5.58
C THR A 463 8.79 15.01 6.82
N ALA A 464 9.52 15.20 7.93
CA ALA A 464 9.23 14.51 9.18
C ALA A 464 7.80 14.77 9.69
N SER A 465 7.18 15.90 9.32
CA SER A 465 5.82 16.27 9.71
C SER A 465 4.72 15.66 8.84
N ASN A 466 4.97 15.36 7.56
CA ASN A 466 3.93 14.87 6.65
C ASN A 466 3.96 13.34 6.42
N CYS A 467 5.03 12.64 6.83
CA CYS A 467 5.05 11.18 6.84
C CYS A 467 6.01 10.55 7.86
N PRO A 468 5.67 10.51 9.16
CA PRO A 468 6.51 9.91 10.20
C PRO A 468 6.58 8.36 10.16
N TYR A 469 6.08 7.72 9.10
CA TYR A 469 5.84 6.28 9.06
C TYR A 469 6.49 5.53 7.88
N CYS A 470 7.02 6.22 6.86
CA CYS A 470 7.83 5.54 5.86
C CYS A 470 9.23 5.28 6.48
N PRO A 471 9.65 4.02 6.65
CA PRO A 471 11.00 3.73 7.12
C PRO A 471 12.02 4.41 6.21
N CYS A 472 13.14 4.85 6.77
CA CYS A 472 14.26 5.29 5.95
C CYS A 472 14.78 4.10 5.13
N LEU A 473 14.98 4.29 3.83
CA LEU A 473 15.55 3.23 2.98
C LEU A 473 16.96 2.89 3.47
N SER A 474 17.42 1.68 3.26
CA SER A 474 18.77 1.29 3.69
C SER A 474 19.87 1.98 2.87
N THR A 475 19.60 2.33 1.61
CA THR A 475 20.49 3.03 0.66
C THR A 475 19.74 4.13 -0.08
N GLY A 476 20.42 5.24 -0.38
CA GLY A 476 19.95 6.20 -1.39
C GLY A 476 18.63 6.89 -1.08
N ASP A 477 18.23 6.94 0.20
CA ASP A 477 17.03 7.64 0.61
C ASP A 477 17.16 9.14 0.27
N PRO A 478 16.30 9.70 -0.59
CA PRO A 478 16.38 11.10 -0.97
C PRO A 478 16.16 12.06 0.22
N ARG A 479 15.67 11.55 1.35
CA ARG A 479 15.46 12.27 2.62
C ARG A 479 16.68 12.23 3.55
N ALA A 480 17.79 11.58 3.14
CA ALA A 480 19.04 11.56 3.89
C ALA A 480 19.52 12.98 4.23
N ASN A 481 20.04 13.16 5.45
CA ASN A 481 20.44 14.47 6.00
C ASN A 481 19.29 15.46 6.27
N LYS A 482 18.02 15.03 6.14
CA LYS A 482 16.84 15.83 6.48
C LYS A 482 15.98 15.08 7.50
N ALA A 483 15.02 14.29 7.02
CA ALA A 483 14.12 13.50 7.85
C ALA A 483 14.70 12.12 8.18
N CYS A 484 15.66 11.64 7.39
CA CYS A 484 16.39 10.40 7.63
C CYS A 484 17.83 10.67 8.08
N PRO A 485 18.41 9.81 8.95
CA PRO A 485 19.81 9.91 9.33
C PRO A 485 20.73 9.97 8.12
N ALA A 486 21.86 10.65 8.25
CA ALA A 486 22.93 10.58 7.26
C ALA A 486 23.42 9.13 7.14
N TYR A 487 23.75 8.64 5.95
CA TYR A 487 24.40 7.34 5.79
C TYR A 487 25.92 7.51 5.85
N CYS A 488 26.61 6.55 6.44
CA CYS A 488 28.05 6.63 6.58
C CYS A 488 28.75 6.43 5.22
N ASP A 489 29.72 7.29 4.92
CA ASP A 489 30.66 7.12 3.80
C ASP A 489 31.97 6.52 4.32
N LYS A 490 32.55 5.59 3.55
CA LYS A 490 33.84 4.97 3.89
C LYS A 490 34.90 6.05 4.06
N GLY A 491 35.57 6.08 5.21
CA GLY A 491 36.54 7.12 5.57
C GLY A 491 35.96 8.45 6.07
N ASN A 492 34.64 8.69 5.98
CA ASN A 492 33.97 9.90 6.49
C ASN A 492 32.81 9.57 7.43
N ILE A 493 33.08 8.71 8.42
CA ILE A 493 32.10 8.30 9.42
C ILE A 493 31.94 9.35 10.52
N THR A 494 30.69 9.63 10.89
CA THR A 494 30.31 10.46 12.05
C THR A 494 29.61 9.60 13.12
N THR A 495 29.50 10.11 14.35
CA THR A 495 28.76 9.40 15.42
C THR A 495 27.27 9.24 15.10
N GLN A 496 26.71 10.16 14.31
CA GLN A 496 25.27 10.24 14.00
C GLN A 496 24.87 9.56 12.69
N CYS A 497 25.81 9.20 11.82
CA CYS A 497 25.46 8.51 10.57
C CYS A 497 24.98 7.08 10.83
N VAL A 498 24.22 6.46 9.93
CA VAL A 498 23.77 5.06 10.02
C VAL A 498 24.52 4.21 8.99
N CYS A 499 24.89 2.98 9.37
CA CYS A 499 25.60 2.05 8.50
C CYS A 499 24.63 1.42 7.49
N ASP A 500 24.98 1.56 6.22
CA ASP A 500 24.17 1.17 5.06
C ASP A 500 24.36 -0.32 4.72
N THR A 501 23.26 -1.06 4.50
CA THR A 501 23.31 -2.50 4.18
C THR A 501 23.64 -2.82 2.73
N ASN A 502 23.40 -1.91 1.78
CA ASN A 502 23.53 -2.24 0.35
C ASN A 502 24.58 -1.37 -0.36
N LYS A 503 25.47 -0.72 0.38
CA LYS A 503 26.57 0.06 -0.21
C LYS A 503 27.66 -0.87 -0.77
N GLU A 504 27.81 -0.86 -2.09
CA GLU A 504 28.81 -1.66 -2.78
C GLU A 504 30.23 -1.33 -2.26
N GLY A 505 30.94 -2.35 -1.78
CA GLY A 505 32.31 -2.21 -1.25
C GLY A 505 32.43 -1.64 0.17
N PHE A 506 31.32 -1.39 0.88
CA PHE A 506 31.34 -0.94 2.28
C PHE A 506 30.19 -1.57 3.08
N THR A 507 30.44 -2.77 3.62
CA THR A 507 29.41 -3.56 4.32
C THR A 507 29.05 -2.95 5.68
N VAL A 508 27.87 -3.30 6.22
CA VAL A 508 27.47 -2.88 7.58
C VAL A 508 28.53 -3.25 8.62
N ALA A 509 29.10 -4.45 8.53
CA ALA A 509 30.14 -4.90 9.45
C ALA A 509 31.39 -4.03 9.35
N GLN A 510 31.82 -3.67 8.13
CA GLN A 510 32.94 -2.75 7.92
C GLN A 510 32.64 -1.36 8.47
N CYS A 511 31.43 -0.86 8.27
CA CYS A 511 31.03 0.46 8.77
C CYS A 511 30.93 0.52 10.31
N MET A 512 30.35 -0.52 10.94
CA MET A 512 30.28 -0.60 12.40
C MET A 512 31.68 -0.73 13.00
N LEU A 513 32.56 -1.54 12.38
CA LEU A 513 33.95 -1.65 12.80
C LEU A 513 34.69 -0.31 12.67
N GLU A 514 34.57 0.39 11.54
CA GLU A 514 35.19 1.71 11.39
C GLU A 514 34.63 2.74 12.40
N LYS A 515 33.34 2.66 12.77
CA LYS A 515 32.75 3.48 13.86
C LYS A 515 33.38 3.18 15.21
N GLU A 516 33.49 1.91 15.55
CA GLU A 516 34.10 1.45 16.80
C GLU A 516 35.57 1.86 16.86
N CYS A 517 36.33 1.66 15.79
CA CYS A 517 37.73 2.10 15.71
C CYS A 517 37.88 3.63 15.81
N LYS A 518 36.90 4.42 15.37
CA LYS A 518 36.99 5.88 15.39
C LYS A 518 36.52 6.51 16.71
N PHE A 519 35.46 5.96 17.32
CA PHE A 519 34.79 6.59 18.47
C PHE A 519 34.88 5.79 19.78
N ASP A 520 35.22 4.51 19.72
CA ASP A 520 35.35 3.63 20.89
C ASP A 520 36.66 2.83 20.88
N LEU A 521 37.72 3.43 20.34
CA LEU A 521 39.00 2.76 20.13
C LEU A 521 39.58 2.11 21.40
N ALA A 522 39.31 2.68 22.59
CA ALA A 522 39.83 2.19 23.87
C ALA A 522 39.38 0.76 24.23
N ASN A 523 38.22 0.32 23.73
CA ASN A 523 37.63 -0.99 24.01
C ASN A 523 37.89 -2.03 22.91
N GLN A 524 38.56 -1.64 21.82
CA GLN A 524 38.74 -2.49 20.65
C GLN A 524 40.05 -3.31 20.69
N SER A 525 40.01 -4.51 20.12
CA SER A 525 41.20 -5.36 19.98
C SER A 525 42.14 -4.85 18.87
N THR A 526 43.38 -5.34 18.86
CA THR A 526 44.36 -5.00 17.82
C THR A 526 44.14 -5.73 16.49
N SER A 527 43.36 -6.82 16.48
CA SER A 527 42.97 -7.50 15.24
C SER A 527 41.86 -6.75 14.51
N ASP A 528 40.97 -6.11 15.27
CA ASP A 528 39.81 -5.40 14.73
C ASP A 528 40.17 -3.95 14.37
N CYS A 529 40.92 -3.26 15.23
CA CYS A 529 41.41 -1.90 15.00
C CYS A 529 42.93 -1.83 15.19
N PRO A 530 43.71 -1.65 14.11
CA PRO A 530 45.17 -1.47 14.20
C PRO A 530 45.56 -0.37 15.19
N CYS A 531 46.69 -0.54 15.87
CA CYS A 531 47.18 0.47 16.82
C CYS A 531 47.45 1.79 16.09
N LEU A 532 46.89 2.89 16.62
CA LEU A 532 47.17 4.23 16.11
C LEU A 532 48.53 4.70 16.61
N SER A 533 49.23 5.44 15.77
CA SER A 533 50.64 5.75 15.97
C SER A 533 50.89 6.76 17.11
N THR A 534 49.89 7.60 17.45
CA THR A 534 49.98 8.58 18.55
C THR A 534 48.67 8.66 19.34
N ALA A 535 48.78 8.80 20.68
CA ALA A 535 47.63 8.92 21.60
C ALA A 535 46.59 7.78 21.51
N ASP A 536 46.99 6.59 21.03
CA ASP A 536 46.12 5.41 21.12
C ASP A 536 45.81 5.14 22.60
N PRO A 537 44.54 5.19 23.02
CA PRO A 537 44.16 5.00 24.42
C PRO A 537 44.51 3.59 24.94
N ARG A 538 44.87 2.66 24.06
CA ARG A 538 45.31 1.30 24.39
C ARG A 538 46.84 1.17 24.50
N ALA A 539 47.61 2.26 24.35
CA ALA A 539 49.05 2.24 24.54
C ALA A 539 49.43 1.72 25.94
N ASN A 540 50.46 0.88 26.02
CA ASN A 540 50.88 0.16 27.24
C ASN A 540 49.87 -0.85 27.80
N ARG A 541 48.83 -1.19 27.03
CA ARG A 541 47.92 -2.31 27.32
C ARG A 541 48.02 -3.33 26.20
N THR A 542 47.17 -3.20 25.19
CA THR A 542 47.11 -4.09 24.03
C THR A 542 48.02 -3.59 22.89
N CYS A 543 48.28 -2.29 22.84
CA CYS A 543 49.23 -1.69 21.90
C CYS A 543 50.60 -1.44 22.56
N PRO A 544 51.72 -1.56 21.82
CA PRO A 544 53.05 -1.24 22.33
C PRO A 544 53.12 0.18 22.90
N GLY A 545 53.97 0.39 23.91
CA GLY A 545 54.31 1.73 24.36
C GLY A 545 55.10 2.48 23.27
N TYR A 546 54.77 3.74 23.04
CA TYR A 546 55.49 4.57 22.07
C TYR A 546 56.68 5.28 22.71
N CYS A 547 57.77 5.41 21.95
CA CYS A 547 58.98 6.06 22.44
C CYS A 547 58.76 7.57 22.65
N ILE A 548 59.16 8.08 23.81
CA ILE A 548 59.13 9.51 24.13
C ILE A 548 60.56 10.05 23.98
N ARG A 549 60.71 11.17 23.26
CA ARG A 549 62.01 11.84 23.07
C ARG A 549 62.66 12.16 24.42
N GLY A 550 63.92 11.76 24.61
CA GLY A 550 64.69 11.87 25.85
C GLY A 550 64.44 10.74 26.86
N TYR A 551 63.48 9.85 26.61
CA TYR A 551 63.07 8.76 27.52
C TYR A 551 62.77 7.46 26.74
N THR A 552 63.59 7.11 25.75
CA THR A 552 63.43 5.87 24.99
C THR A 552 63.62 4.65 25.90
N GLN A 553 62.65 3.73 25.91
CA GLN A 553 62.76 2.42 26.58
C GLN A 553 63.11 1.34 25.55
N TYR A 554 63.76 0.25 25.96
CA TYR A 554 64.16 -0.82 25.03
C TYR A 554 62.98 -1.41 24.23
N ASN A 555 61.82 -1.56 24.88
CA ASN A 555 60.61 -2.15 24.32
C ASN A 555 59.62 -1.14 23.68
N CYS A 556 59.98 0.14 23.56
CA CYS A 556 59.09 1.11 22.92
C CYS A 556 59.15 1.05 21.38
N THR A 557 58.06 1.41 20.72
CA THR A 557 57.93 1.51 19.26
C THR A 557 58.07 2.97 18.81
N CYS A 558 58.84 3.22 17.75
CA CYS A 558 58.98 4.56 17.17
C CYS A 558 57.75 4.91 16.31
N ASP A 559 57.15 6.07 16.58
CA ASP A 559 56.00 6.60 15.85
C ASP A 559 56.45 7.23 14.51
N SER A 560 55.80 6.83 13.41
CA SER A 560 56.08 7.36 12.06
C SER A 560 55.38 8.70 11.76
N GLN A 561 54.42 9.12 12.58
CA GLN A 561 53.56 10.28 12.34
C GLN A 561 53.84 11.45 13.29
N LEU A 562 54.80 11.35 14.23
CA LEU A 562 55.17 12.45 15.12
C LEU A 562 56.14 13.43 14.42
N PRO A 563 55.71 14.65 14.04
CA PRO A 563 56.60 15.57 13.31
C PRO A 563 57.73 16.10 14.20
N SER A 564 57.53 16.13 15.52
CA SER A 564 58.50 16.61 16.51
C SER A 564 59.51 15.54 16.95
N TYR A 565 59.26 14.27 16.60
CA TYR A 565 60.15 13.15 16.86
C TYR A 565 60.05 12.12 15.72
N PRO A 566 60.60 12.44 14.53
CA PRO A 566 60.52 11.58 13.37
C PRO A 566 61.08 10.19 13.62
N ILE A 567 60.57 9.19 12.91
CA ILE A 567 60.96 7.78 13.09
C ILE A 567 62.48 7.57 13.04
N ASP A 568 63.18 8.24 12.11
CA ASP A 568 64.63 8.14 11.98
C ASP A 568 65.35 8.71 13.21
N GLN A 569 64.84 9.80 13.77
CA GLN A 569 65.38 10.39 14.99
C GLN A 569 65.13 9.48 16.19
N CYS A 570 63.96 8.85 16.27
CA CYS A 570 63.62 7.91 17.33
C CYS A 570 64.46 6.63 17.27
N LEU A 571 64.60 6.03 16.08
CA LEU A 571 65.43 4.86 15.88
C LEU A 571 66.89 5.16 16.17
N LYS A 572 67.37 6.35 15.77
CA LYS A 572 68.72 6.83 16.12
C LYS A 572 68.91 6.91 17.63
N GLU A 573 67.99 7.56 18.35
CA GLU A 573 68.07 7.69 19.81
C GLU A 573 68.01 6.33 20.52
N LYS A 574 67.13 5.42 20.04
CA LYS A 574 67.01 4.05 20.56
C LYS A 574 68.29 3.24 20.34
N ASN A 575 68.87 3.31 19.14
CA ASN A 575 70.11 2.61 18.81
C ASN A 575 71.29 3.17 19.63
N CYS A 576 71.41 4.50 19.77
CA CYS A 576 72.46 5.10 20.58
C CYS A 576 72.34 4.80 22.07
N SER A 577 71.14 4.46 22.56
CA SER A 577 70.90 4.17 23.98
C SER A 577 71.06 2.69 24.34
N PHE A 578 70.75 1.77 23.42
CA PHE A 578 70.67 0.33 23.72
C PHE A 578 71.54 -0.58 22.83
N ASP A 579 72.07 -0.08 21.73
CA ASP A 579 72.85 -0.87 20.76
C ASP A 579 74.13 -0.13 20.32
N LEU A 580 74.73 0.61 21.26
CA LEU A 580 75.81 1.55 20.97
C LEU A 580 77.04 0.87 20.32
N ASP A 581 77.36 -0.36 20.73
CA ASP A 581 78.50 -1.17 20.24
C ASP A 581 78.49 -1.36 18.72
N ASN A 582 77.30 -1.43 18.11
CA ASN A 582 77.12 -1.67 16.68
C ASN A 582 76.94 -0.38 15.86
N GLN A 583 77.05 0.80 16.49
CA GLN A 583 76.82 2.08 15.81
C GLN A 583 78.11 2.78 15.39
N THR A 584 78.10 3.40 14.22
CA THR A 584 79.20 4.26 13.75
C THR A 584 79.18 5.63 14.45
N VAL A 585 80.32 6.32 14.46
CA VAL A 585 80.44 7.68 15.06
C VAL A 585 79.58 8.71 14.34
N ALA A 586 79.29 8.50 13.05
CA ALA A 586 78.37 9.35 12.29
C ALA A 586 76.92 9.20 12.77
N ASN A 587 76.53 8.01 13.25
CA ASN A 587 75.18 7.75 13.73
C ASN A 587 75.04 8.03 15.23
N CYS A 588 76.01 7.63 16.05
CA CYS A 588 76.03 7.90 17.49
C CYS A 588 77.38 8.51 17.89
N PRO A 589 77.44 9.80 18.23
CA PRO A 589 78.66 10.45 18.72
C PRO A 589 79.28 9.66 19.88
N CYS A 590 80.61 9.69 19.99
CA CYS A 590 81.31 9.01 21.08
C CYS A 590 80.86 9.56 22.44
N LEU A 591 80.51 8.67 23.37
CA LEU A 591 80.16 9.05 24.74
C LEU A 591 81.41 9.47 25.50
N ALA A 592 81.30 10.52 26.32
CA ALA A 592 82.43 11.08 27.07
C ALA A 592 83.12 10.08 28.02
N THR A 593 82.37 9.13 28.58
CA THR A 593 82.85 8.01 29.42
C THR A 593 82.27 6.69 28.99
N GLY A 594 83.04 5.62 29.15
CA GLY A 594 82.50 4.26 29.07
C GLY A 594 81.91 3.91 27.71
N ASP A 595 82.30 4.64 26.65
CA ASP A 595 81.92 4.27 25.30
C ASP A 595 82.59 2.93 24.99
N PRO A 596 81.81 1.87 24.74
CA PRO A 596 82.35 0.54 24.46
C PRO A 596 83.20 0.50 23.18
N ARG A 597 83.10 1.53 22.33
CA ARG A 597 83.90 1.69 21.10
C ARG A 597 85.22 2.47 21.33
N ALA A 598 85.53 2.86 22.57
CA ALA A 598 86.73 3.62 22.91
C ALA A 598 88.02 2.81 22.63
N GLY A 599 88.95 3.41 21.89
CA GLY A 599 90.21 2.79 21.49
C GLY A 599 90.21 2.07 20.14
N ASP A 600 89.05 1.93 19.50
CA ASP A 600 88.93 1.46 18.12
C ASP A 600 88.35 2.58 17.23
N THR A 601 87.03 2.76 17.25
CA THR A 601 86.36 3.79 16.44
C THR A 601 86.27 5.14 17.16
N CYS A 602 86.22 5.15 18.49
CA CYS A 602 86.26 6.37 19.31
C CYS A 602 87.66 6.60 19.91
N PRO A 603 88.10 7.87 20.11
CA PRO A 603 89.39 8.15 20.73
C PRO A 603 89.53 7.46 22.10
N SER A 604 90.72 6.94 22.42
CA SER A 604 91.00 6.44 23.76
C SER A 604 90.90 7.57 24.79
N TYR A 605 90.29 7.32 25.94
CA TYR A 605 90.23 8.30 27.02
C TYR A 605 91.49 8.24 27.89
N CYS A 606 91.96 9.40 28.35
CA CYS A 606 93.17 9.48 29.16
C CYS A 606 92.94 8.87 30.56
N ILE A 607 93.82 7.96 30.97
CA ILE A 607 93.82 7.40 32.33
C ILE A 607 94.85 8.17 33.18
N LYS A 608 94.47 8.58 34.40
CA LYS A 608 95.37 9.27 35.35
C LYS A 608 96.67 8.47 35.56
N GLY A 609 97.82 9.11 35.33
CA GLY A 609 99.15 8.48 35.38
C GLY A 609 99.61 7.84 34.07
N TYR A 610 98.71 7.63 33.10
CA TYR A 610 98.97 6.94 31.83
C TYR A 610 98.45 7.74 30.62
N VAL A 611 98.67 9.06 30.60
CA VAL A 611 98.32 9.89 29.43
C VAL A 611 99.20 9.55 28.22
N THR A 612 98.57 9.40 27.05
CA THR A 612 99.21 9.32 25.72
C THR A 612 99.03 10.63 24.96
N SER A 613 99.79 10.85 23.88
CA SER A 613 99.64 12.07 23.06
C SER A 613 98.25 12.17 22.41
N ASP A 614 97.58 11.05 22.21
CA ASP A 614 96.38 10.96 21.37
C ASP A 614 95.11 10.73 22.19
N CYS A 615 95.23 10.49 23.50
CA CYS A 615 94.06 10.30 24.36
C CYS A 615 93.27 11.61 24.56
N VAL A 616 91.96 11.51 24.74
CA VAL A 616 91.06 12.65 25.01
C VAL A 616 90.79 12.75 26.52
N CYS A 617 90.87 13.97 27.06
CA CYS A 617 90.61 14.23 28.48
C CYS A 617 89.11 14.24 28.75
N ASP A 618 88.68 13.33 29.62
CA ASP A 618 87.29 13.10 30.00
C ASP A 618 86.91 13.94 31.23
N PHE A 619 85.67 14.44 31.27
CA PHE A 619 85.13 15.27 32.36
C PHE A 619 84.60 14.46 33.54
N TYR A 620 84.26 13.19 33.33
CA TYR A 620 83.54 12.39 34.33
C TYR A 620 84.42 11.39 35.09
N ILE A 621 85.75 11.41 34.90
CA ILE A 621 86.66 10.59 35.71
C ILE A 621 86.73 11.17 37.13
N PRO A 622 86.25 10.45 38.16
CA PRO A 622 86.32 10.94 39.55
C PRO A 622 87.77 11.23 39.94
N ASP A 623 88.00 12.38 40.58
CA ASP A 623 89.34 12.82 41.02
C ASP A 623 90.39 13.04 39.91
N TYR A 624 89.95 13.17 38.65
CA TYR A 624 90.80 13.50 37.50
C TYR A 624 90.09 14.44 36.53
N THR A 625 90.06 15.72 36.90
CA THR A 625 89.42 16.77 36.09
C THR A 625 90.08 16.93 34.72
N VAL A 626 89.32 17.42 33.74
CA VAL A 626 89.86 17.79 32.40
C VAL A 626 91.10 18.68 32.52
N ALA A 627 91.10 19.63 33.46
CA ALA A 627 92.24 20.51 33.70
C ALA A 627 93.47 19.75 34.22
N GLN A 628 93.29 18.81 35.15
CA GLN A 628 94.37 17.93 35.62
C GLN A 628 94.90 17.03 34.49
N CYS A 629 94.01 16.48 33.67
CA CYS A 629 94.39 15.65 32.52
C CYS A 629 95.15 16.44 31.45
N GLN A 630 94.65 17.61 31.07
CA GLN A 630 95.32 18.49 30.11
C GLN A 630 96.67 18.96 30.62
N LYS A 631 96.76 19.27 31.92
CA LYS A 631 98.02 19.62 32.60
C LYS A 631 99.01 18.45 32.55
N GLU A 632 98.58 17.24 32.91
CA GLU A 632 99.44 16.05 32.85
C GLU A 632 99.92 15.75 31.42
N LYS A 633 99.03 15.86 30.44
CA LYS A 633 99.33 15.69 29.01
C LYS A 633 100.33 16.74 28.51
N ALA A 634 100.15 18.00 28.91
CA ALA A 634 101.06 19.09 28.59
C ALA A 634 102.44 18.90 29.23
N CYS A 635 102.51 18.47 30.49
CA CYS A 635 103.77 18.17 31.17
C CYS A 635 104.52 16.99 30.54
N LYS A 636 103.81 16.01 29.98
CA LYS A 636 104.45 14.83 29.38
C LYS A 636 104.88 15.04 27.92
N TYR A 637 104.07 15.74 27.12
CA TYR A 637 104.28 15.83 25.66
C TYR A 637 104.58 17.24 25.13
N ASN A 638 104.34 18.28 25.92
CA ASN A 638 104.55 19.68 25.51
C ASN A 638 105.35 20.47 26.56
N LEU A 639 106.30 19.79 27.20
CA LEU A 639 107.02 20.31 28.36
C LEU A 639 107.76 21.62 28.07
N ILE A 640 108.29 21.81 26.85
CA ILE A 640 109.05 23.00 26.44
C ILE A 640 108.27 24.32 26.57
N ASN A 641 106.93 24.25 26.51
CA ASN A 641 106.04 25.41 26.59
C ASN A 641 105.41 25.61 27.98
N GLN A 642 105.83 24.85 28.99
CA GLN A 642 105.24 24.89 30.33
C GLN A 642 106.12 25.63 31.34
N THR A 643 105.50 26.30 32.31
CA THR A 643 106.23 26.94 33.42
C THR A 643 106.67 25.92 34.47
N SER A 644 107.64 26.27 35.30
CA SER A 644 108.08 25.42 36.43
C SER A 644 107.03 25.31 37.54
N MET A 645 106.06 26.23 37.61
CA MET A 645 104.89 26.12 38.49
C MET A 645 103.86 25.12 37.97
N ASP A 646 103.70 25.04 36.65
CA ASP A 646 102.73 24.13 36.04
C ASP A 646 103.26 22.70 35.91
N CYS A 647 104.51 22.53 35.49
CA CYS A 647 105.15 21.23 35.37
C CYS A 647 106.47 21.24 36.13
N PRO A 648 106.63 20.43 37.20
CA PRO A 648 107.89 20.32 37.92
C PRO A 648 109.07 20.07 36.97
N CYS A 649 110.22 20.68 37.26
CA CYS A 649 111.42 20.46 36.45
C CYS A 649 111.84 18.98 36.52
N LEU A 650 112.18 18.39 35.38
CA LEU A 650 112.73 17.03 35.36
C LEU A 650 114.13 17.03 36.00
N ASN A 651 114.58 15.87 36.48
CA ASN A 651 115.89 15.77 37.13
C ASN A 651 117.06 15.71 36.12
N THR A 652 116.78 15.35 34.86
CA THR A 652 117.73 15.34 33.75
C THR A 652 117.01 15.69 32.46
N SER A 653 117.73 16.29 31.51
CA SER A 653 117.26 16.56 30.15
C SER A 653 115.94 17.36 30.05
N ASP A 654 115.61 18.19 31.05
CA ASP A 654 114.46 19.09 30.92
C ASP A 654 114.75 20.12 29.80
N PRO A 655 113.93 20.18 28.74
CA PRO A 655 114.15 21.11 27.64
C PRO A 655 114.07 22.58 28.05
N ARG A 656 113.64 22.87 29.29
CA ARG A 656 113.57 24.22 29.88
C ARG A 656 114.77 24.56 30.77
N ALA A 657 115.75 23.67 30.92
CA ALA A 657 116.95 23.91 31.72
C ALA A 657 117.73 25.13 31.22
N GLY A 658 118.17 25.99 32.14
CA GLY A 658 118.82 27.28 31.82
C GLY A 658 117.85 28.40 31.42
N LYS A 659 116.53 28.16 31.46
CA LYS A 659 115.49 29.19 31.28
C LYS A 659 114.54 29.22 32.48
N ALA A 660 113.51 28.37 32.47
CA ALA A 660 112.49 28.31 33.52
C ALA A 660 112.84 27.29 34.63
N CYS A 661 113.79 26.39 34.36
CA CYS A 661 114.33 25.42 35.30
C CYS A 661 115.84 25.70 35.53
N PRO A 662 116.37 25.45 36.74
CA PRO A 662 117.79 25.64 37.04
C PRO A 662 118.68 24.92 36.03
N GLU A 663 119.78 25.56 35.65
CA GLU A 663 120.75 24.98 34.73
C GLU A 663 121.48 23.81 35.42
N TYR A 664 121.54 22.65 34.77
CA TYR A 664 122.28 21.51 35.32
C TYR A 664 123.79 21.75 35.21
N CYS A 665 124.54 21.48 36.28
CA CYS A 665 126.00 21.62 36.29
C CYS A 665 126.63 20.78 35.17
N VAL A 666 127.24 21.43 34.18
CA VAL A 666 128.10 20.74 33.22
C VAL A 666 129.47 20.56 33.86
N LYS A 667 129.93 19.30 33.92
CA LYS A 667 131.23 18.90 34.51
C LYS A 667 132.36 19.79 33.97
N GLY A 668 132.90 20.68 34.81
CA GLY A 668 134.03 21.57 34.48
C GLY A 668 133.75 23.09 34.51
N LYS A 669 132.51 23.54 34.75
CA LYS A 669 132.19 24.97 35.05
C LYS A 669 131.19 25.05 36.20
N VAL A 670 131.70 25.30 37.41
CA VAL A 670 130.87 25.47 38.61
C VAL A 670 130.71 26.97 38.86
N THR A 671 129.50 27.50 38.69
CA THR A 671 129.13 28.84 39.16
C THR A 671 128.27 28.70 40.41
N SER A 672 128.19 29.75 41.25
CA SER A 672 127.53 29.71 42.57
C SER A 672 126.02 29.43 42.55
N GLU A 673 125.41 29.24 41.37
CA GLU A 673 123.96 29.08 41.19
C GLU A 673 123.53 27.73 40.60
N CYS A 674 124.46 26.79 40.39
CA CYS A 674 124.11 25.47 39.86
C CYS A 674 123.91 24.43 40.99
N ILE A 675 122.84 23.64 40.92
CA ILE A 675 122.55 22.58 41.89
C ILE A 675 123.44 21.37 41.57
N VAL A 676 124.33 21.02 42.50
CA VAL A 676 125.17 19.83 42.41
C VAL A 676 124.34 18.61 42.81
N LEU A 677 124.13 17.67 41.88
CA LEU A 677 123.62 16.34 42.18
C LEU A 677 124.68 15.58 42.98
N VAL A 678 124.61 15.65 44.31
CA VAL A 678 125.40 14.77 45.19
C VAL A 678 124.73 13.40 45.17
N ASN A 679 125.30 12.47 44.42
CA ASN A 679 124.90 11.07 44.46
C ASN A 679 125.45 10.47 45.77
N GLN A 680 124.57 10.24 46.74
CA GLN A 680 124.90 9.99 48.15
C GLN A 680 125.38 8.55 48.44
N GLN A 681 126.20 7.95 47.55
CA GLN A 681 126.53 6.52 47.64
C GLN A 681 128.01 6.14 47.44
N GLU A 682 128.96 7.07 47.55
CA GLU A 682 130.41 6.74 47.62
C GLU A 682 131.15 7.75 48.52
N ILE A 683 132.10 7.26 49.34
CA ILE A 683 132.94 7.94 50.35
C ILE A 683 132.36 7.94 51.79
N LEU A 684 132.34 6.74 52.38
CA LEU A 684 132.38 6.51 53.84
C LEU A 684 133.60 5.63 54.22
N GLU A 685 134.69 5.71 53.45
CA GLU A 685 135.94 5.03 53.75
C GLU A 685 137.12 5.96 53.49
N GLN A 686 137.98 6.05 54.52
CA GLN A 686 139.30 6.69 54.58
C GLN A 686 139.33 8.22 54.70
N GLU A 687 139.96 8.84 55.69
CA GLU A 687 140.86 8.33 56.73
C GLU A 687 141.07 9.47 57.74
N HIS A 688 140.76 9.22 59.02
CA HIS A 688 141.12 10.10 60.13
C HIS A 688 142.19 9.39 60.96
N ASN A 689 143.45 9.58 60.56
CA ASN A 689 144.69 9.46 61.34
C ASN A 689 145.83 9.85 60.37
N VAL A 690 146.86 10.64 60.68
CA VAL A 690 147.37 11.17 61.95
C VAL A 690 148.47 12.21 61.57
N ILE A 691 148.30 13.45 62.08
CA ILE A 691 149.26 14.17 62.94
C ILE A 691 150.62 14.74 62.42
N HIS A 692 150.97 15.88 63.06
CA HIS A 692 152.29 16.45 63.45
C HIS A 692 152.99 17.43 62.48
N ILE A 693 153.60 18.58 62.86
CA ILE A 693 154.08 19.19 64.13
C ILE A 693 154.16 20.73 63.91
N VAL A 694 153.67 21.54 64.85
CA VAL A 694 154.46 22.35 65.83
C VAL A 694 153.73 22.30 67.16
#